data_AF-A0A3Q2NMQ8-F1
#
_entry.id   AF-A0A3Q2NMQ8-F1
#
_cell.length_a   1.000
_cell.length_b   1.000
_cell.length_c   1.000
_cell.angle_alpha   90.00
_cell.angle_beta   90.00
_cell.angle_gamma   90.00
#
_symmetry.space_group_name_H-M   'P 1'
#
loop_
_entity.id
_entity.type
_entity.pdbx_description
1 polymer ?
#
loop_
_entity_poly.entity_id
_entity_poly.type
_entity_poly.pdbx_seq_one_letter_code
_entity_poly.pdbx_strand_id
1 'polypeptide(L)'
;GYFVEYRITCPTHCPNLLQFTADEQEAVQKRTFTKWINSHLAKHVPPFEVKDLFDDIKDGVMLLALLEVLSGQKLPCEQGKKLKRIHWLANIGTALKFLEGRKIRLVNINSTDIVDGRPSIVLGLVWTIILYFQIEELTSSLPELQAFSSSNSSLDSSTSSTDTTSPPVKRRPLPPLQGGARKALLRWVQQTATKCLGLDVKDFGPSWRTGLAFFAVIRALRPDLVDMERVWRRPNRENLQEAFLLAETELGIPQLLDPEDVDVDKPDEKSVMTYVAQFLKHQPIRKQSVSEGQPEEVREQRKSQRELKMWLEQLEKEAVHAQETEGSLAQQYQVSLFKSLQVQLEMKRKQVEGALQSTQRDGILTVDQALVKQAWERVSNRLLDWHLELDRSLPAPLGTVGEWLHEAEGALRQEITVQQAHDITANTVHRALEQHKDVLRGLESHQQIFQRIHKDRSVDGVPVPQDQLQDMAERMNFVSTSSSVHLARMEFLENKHHMQAFLSLAESRLKSWIIKYGHQESVELMLNNYVSFVEKHHFFENYEALFQSLKQSAEAYVSVDSSADEGETGVRRFMREVVTQWRSLSMEVRSVRSMLEEVLSNWERYAATVASLQAWLEDAEEALSQPETFKQEFFRNLSHWMDQHAAMNDAGNFLIETCDETVSLDLKQQLLLLNGRWRDLFLKVKQYAHSDELEKWRKDHLKAVWTLKELLETAEAKLNAPVQVSVLAVRTFLQDVEVRS
;
A
#
# COMPACT_ATOMS: atom_id res chain seq x y z
N GLY A 1 20.50 50.25 -44.11
CA GLY A 1 20.08 48.84 -44.11
C GLY A 1 20.81 48.15 -42.99
N TYR A 2 20.09 47.47 -42.09
CA TYR A 2 20.66 46.75 -40.96
C TYR A 2 20.69 45.26 -41.26
N PHE A 3 21.78 44.59 -40.91
CA PHE A 3 21.74 43.23 -40.39
C PHE A 3 22.84 43.12 -39.33
N VAL A 4 22.43 42.83 -38.09
CA VAL A 4 23.30 42.60 -36.94
C VAL A 4 23.07 41.16 -36.51
N GLU A 5 24.15 40.43 -36.25
CA GLU A 5 24.07 39.04 -35.76
C GLU A 5 23.34 38.97 -34.42
N TYR A 6 22.33 38.10 -34.33
CA TYR A 6 21.86 37.58 -33.05
C TYR A 6 22.34 36.14 -32.89
N ARG A 7 23.46 35.97 -32.16
CA ARG A 7 23.75 34.69 -31.50
C ARG A 7 22.71 34.49 -30.39
N ILE A 8 21.76 33.59 -30.60
CA ILE A 8 20.90 33.13 -29.51
C ILE A 8 21.70 32.16 -28.65
N THR A 9 22.20 32.63 -27.52
CA THR A 9 22.73 31.76 -26.46
C THR A 9 21.59 30.93 -25.89
N CYS A 10 21.77 29.61 -25.88
CA CYS A 10 20.77 28.67 -25.38
C CYS A 10 20.55 28.86 -23.87
N PRO A 11 19.33 29.18 -23.39
CA PRO A 11 19.03 29.18 -21.98
C PRO A 11 18.74 27.74 -21.52
N THR A 12 19.65 27.18 -20.74
CA THR A 12 19.43 25.88 -20.09
C THR A 12 18.28 25.95 -19.08
N HIS A 13 17.45 24.90 -19.04
CA HIS A 13 16.26 24.71 -18.17
C HIS A 13 15.00 25.50 -18.54
N CYS A 14 14.17 24.92 -19.43
CA CYS A 14 12.74 25.21 -19.52
C CYS A 14 11.94 24.10 -18.81
N PRO A 15 11.23 24.37 -17.70
CA PRO A 15 10.40 23.36 -17.01
C PRO A 15 9.28 22.78 -17.89
N ASN A 16 8.71 23.60 -18.77
CA ASN A 16 7.49 23.26 -19.53
C ASN A 16 7.68 22.09 -20.50
N LEU A 17 8.89 21.84 -21.01
CA LEU A 17 9.14 20.73 -21.94
C LEU A 17 9.05 19.36 -21.23
N LEU A 18 9.52 19.29 -19.98
CA LEU A 18 9.44 18.06 -19.18
C LEU A 18 7.99 17.72 -18.80
N GLN A 19 7.18 18.74 -18.51
CA GLN A 19 5.77 18.56 -18.17
C GLN A 19 4.96 18.11 -19.40
N PHE A 20 5.16 18.75 -20.56
CA PHE A 20 4.53 18.35 -21.82
C PHE A 20 4.81 16.87 -22.17
N THR A 21 6.07 16.42 -22.05
CA THR A 21 6.43 15.01 -22.32
C THR A 21 5.89 14.02 -21.28
N ALA A 22 5.63 14.47 -20.05
CA ALA A 22 5.04 13.62 -19.02
C ALA A 22 3.53 13.43 -19.27
N ASP A 23 2.82 14.51 -19.63
CA ASP A 23 1.39 14.50 -19.94
C ASP A 23 1.10 13.63 -21.20
N GLU A 24 1.98 13.68 -22.21
CA GLU A 24 1.89 12.79 -23.38
C GLU A 24 2.07 11.30 -23.01
N GLN A 25 3.07 10.97 -22.18
CA GLN A 25 3.25 9.58 -21.71
C GLN A 25 2.10 9.10 -20.84
N GLU A 26 1.50 9.98 -20.03
CA GLU A 26 0.29 9.67 -19.25
C GLU A 26 -0.90 9.34 -20.16
N ALA A 27 -1.10 10.10 -21.25
CA ALA A 27 -2.13 9.85 -22.24
C ALA A 27 -1.95 8.52 -22.99
N VAL A 28 -0.71 8.16 -23.37
CA VAL A 28 -0.38 6.87 -23.99
C VAL A 28 -0.64 5.71 -23.02
N GLN A 29 -0.22 5.82 -21.76
CA GLN A 29 -0.53 4.82 -20.72
C GLN A 29 -2.04 4.68 -20.53
N LYS A 30 -2.79 5.79 -20.46
CA LYS A 30 -4.26 5.78 -20.37
C LYS A 30 -4.90 5.02 -21.52
N ARG A 31 -4.54 5.32 -22.79
CA ARG A 31 -5.04 4.60 -23.97
C ARG A 31 -4.74 3.10 -23.91
N THR A 32 -3.46 2.77 -23.72
CA THR A 32 -2.97 1.38 -23.74
C THR A 32 -3.61 0.54 -22.63
N PHE A 33 -3.68 1.08 -21.41
CA PHE A 33 -4.26 0.39 -20.26
C PHE A 33 -5.79 0.28 -20.38
N THR A 34 -6.48 1.26 -20.97
CA THR A 34 -7.93 1.16 -21.25
C THR A 34 -8.22 0.04 -22.23
N LYS A 35 -7.50 0.00 -23.37
CA LYS A 35 -7.58 -1.09 -24.36
C LYS A 35 -7.28 -2.46 -23.72
N TRP A 36 -6.28 -2.51 -22.83
CA TRP A 36 -5.93 -3.73 -22.10
C TRP A 36 -7.03 -4.22 -21.16
N ILE A 37 -7.59 -3.33 -20.33
CA ILE A 37 -8.70 -3.64 -19.42
C ILE A 37 -9.90 -4.16 -20.21
N ASN A 38 -10.29 -3.48 -21.29
CA ASN A 38 -11.41 -3.88 -22.14
C ASN A 38 -11.19 -5.26 -22.78
N SER A 39 -9.95 -5.62 -23.15
CA SER A 39 -9.63 -6.96 -23.67
C SER A 39 -9.87 -8.10 -22.66
N HIS A 40 -9.98 -7.80 -21.37
CA HIS A 40 -10.37 -8.75 -20.32
C HIS A 40 -11.83 -8.58 -19.90
N LEU A 41 -12.32 -7.36 -19.71
CA LEU A 41 -13.72 -7.10 -19.32
C LEU A 41 -14.74 -7.57 -20.37
N ALA A 42 -14.37 -7.64 -21.65
CA ALA A 42 -15.16 -8.29 -22.69
C ALA A 42 -15.42 -9.79 -22.45
N LYS A 43 -14.65 -10.43 -21.56
CA LYS A 43 -14.81 -11.84 -21.14
C LYS A 43 -15.65 -11.99 -19.86
N HIS A 44 -15.96 -10.88 -19.17
CA HIS A 44 -16.86 -10.91 -18.03
C HIS A 44 -18.32 -11.15 -18.48
N VAL A 45 -19.16 -11.66 -17.59
CA VAL A 45 -20.59 -11.92 -17.87
C VAL A 45 -21.45 -11.23 -16.80
N PRO A 46 -22.23 -10.19 -17.14
CA PRO A 46 -22.28 -9.49 -18.44
C PRO A 46 -20.96 -8.75 -18.74
N PRO A 47 -20.63 -8.49 -20.02
CA PRO A 47 -19.40 -7.79 -20.38
C PRO A 47 -19.43 -6.33 -19.93
N PHE A 48 -18.28 -5.81 -19.53
CA PHE A 48 -18.07 -4.39 -19.18
C PHE A 48 -17.14 -3.70 -20.18
N GLU A 49 -17.25 -2.38 -20.28
CA GLU A 49 -16.42 -1.52 -21.14
C GLU A 49 -16.07 -0.25 -20.36
N VAL A 50 -14.77 0.02 -20.21
CA VAL A 50 -14.21 1.29 -19.72
C VAL A 50 -14.09 2.25 -20.90
N LYS A 51 -14.62 3.47 -20.75
CA LYS A 51 -14.54 4.56 -21.73
C LYS A 51 -13.58 5.65 -21.27
N ASP A 52 -13.67 6.04 -20.00
CA ASP A 52 -12.65 6.86 -19.34
C ASP A 52 -12.12 6.13 -18.11
N LEU A 53 -10.87 5.67 -18.19
CA LEU A 53 -10.18 4.94 -17.12
C LEU A 53 -10.14 5.68 -15.77
N PHE A 54 -10.15 7.01 -15.76
CA PHE A 54 -10.03 7.77 -14.52
C PHE A 54 -11.38 8.01 -13.85
N ASP A 55 -12.48 7.95 -14.60
CA ASP A 55 -13.84 8.10 -14.07
C ASP A 55 -14.52 6.74 -13.82
N ASP A 56 -14.49 5.84 -14.80
CA ASP A 56 -15.23 4.56 -14.77
C ASP A 56 -14.68 3.55 -13.74
N ILE A 57 -13.46 3.77 -13.24
CA ILE A 57 -12.85 2.91 -12.21
C ILE A 57 -13.16 3.37 -10.77
N LYS A 58 -13.70 4.59 -10.59
CA LYS A 58 -13.85 5.24 -9.27
C LYS A 58 -14.74 4.46 -8.32
N ASP A 59 -15.78 3.81 -8.82
CA ASP A 59 -16.73 3.03 -8.01
C ASP A 59 -16.24 1.62 -7.61
N GLY A 60 -15.08 1.23 -8.15
CA GLY A 60 -14.43 -0.05 -7.94
C GLY A 60 -15.10 -1.27 -8.58
N VAL A 61 -16.26 -1.13 -9.23
CA VAL A 61 -17.00 -2.25 -9.83
C VAL A 61 -16.22 -2.86 -10.98
N MET A 62 -15.75 -2.02 -11.93
CA MET A 62 -14.96 -2.50 -13.06
C MET A 62 -13.57 -3.01 -12.65
N LEU A 63 -13.00 -2.46 -11.57
CA LEU A 63 -11.73 -2.95 -10.99
C LEU A 63 -11.91 -4.34 -10.38
N LEU A 64 -12.97 -4.57 -9.61
CA LEU A 64 -13.28 -5.89 -9.07
C LEU A 64 -13.55 -6.89 -10.21
N ALA A 65 -14.41 -6.56 -11.17
CA ALA A 65 -14.71 -7.42 -12.32
C ALA A 65 -13.45 -7.79 -13.13
N LEU A 66 -12.52 -6.85 -13.31
CA LEU A 66 -11.21 -7.11 -13.93
C LEU A 66 -10.39 -8.12 -13.11
N LEU A 67 -10.31 -7.95 -11.79
CA LEU A 67 -9.61 -8.88 -10.91
C LEU A 67 -10.27 -10.26 -10.88
N GLU A 68 -11.59 -10.35 -10.97
CA GLU A 68 -12.30 -11.63 -11.12
C GLU A 68 -11.91 -12.35 -12.41
N VAL A 69 -11.92 -11.65 -13.55
CA VAL A 69 -11.54 -12.23 -14.85
C VAL A 69 -10.07 -12.68 -14.87
N LEU A 70 -9.16 -11.88 -14.31
CA LEU A 70 -7.73 -12.20 -14.27
C LEU A 70 -7.41 -13.34 -13.31
N SER A 71 -8.16 -13.49 -12.23
CA SER A 71 -7.86 -14.46 -11.16
C SER A 71 -8.70 -15.75 -11.20
N GLY A 72 -9.82 -15.74 -11.93
CA GLY A 72 -10.83 -16.79 -11.91
C GLY A 72 -11.64 -16.89 -10.60
N GLN A 73 -11.48 -15.94 -9.67
CA GLN A 73 -12.12 -15.95 -8.35
C GLN A 73 -13.19 -14.87 -8.27
N LYS A 74 -14.37 -15.21 -7.74
CA LYS A 74 -15.42 -14.22 -7.45
C LYS A 74 -15.06 -13.40 -6.20
N LEU A 75 -15.29 -12.10 -6.26
CA LEU A 75 -14.94 -11.13 -5.23
C LEU A 75 -16.22 -10.47 -4.67
N PRO A 76 -16.27 -10.15 -3.36
CA PRO A 76 -17.33 -9.33 -2.81
C PRO A 76 -17.37 -7.97 -3.51
N CYS A 77 -18.56 -7.56 -3.96
CA CYS A 77 -18.79 -6.30 -4.65
C CYS A 77 -20.10 -5.70 -4.14
N GLU A 78 -20.04 -4.46 -3.64
CA GLU A 78 -21.21 -3.66 -3.28
C GLU A 78 -21.99 -3.34 -4.55
N GLN A 79 -23.25 -3.79 -4.62
CA GLN A 79 -24.13 -3.60 -5.77
C GLN A 79 -25.37 -2.79 -5.38
N GLY A 80 -25.76 -1.84 -6.22
CA GLY A 80 -26.97 -1.05 -5.98
C GLY A 80 -27.29 -0.09 -7.13
N LYS A 81 -28.55 0.36 -7.20
CA LYS A 81 -29.02 1.27 -8.28
C LYS A 81 -28.34 2.65 -8.28
N LYS A 82 -27.73 3.06 -7.16
CA LYS A 82 -26.90 4.27 -7.01
C LYS A 82 -25.82 3.99 -5.98
N LEU A 83 -24.57 3.79 -6.42
CA LEU A 83 -23.43 3.67 -5.51
C LEU A 83 -23.03 5.07 -5.00
N LYS A 84 -22.78 5.19 -3.69
CA LYS A 84 -22.23 6.40 -3.05
C LYS A 84 -20.74 6.20 -2.76
N ARG A 85 -20.01 7.29 -2.48
CA ARG A 85 -18.56 7.28 -2.19
C ARG A 85 -18.12 6.24 -1.15
N ILE A 86 -18.95 5.94 -0.15
CA ILE A 86 -18.67 4.89 0.85
C ILE A 86 -18.64 3.48 0.23
N HIS A 87 -19.51 3.18 -0.72
CA HIS A 87 -19.50 1.91 -1.46
C HIS A 87 -18.33 1.84 -2.44
N TRP A 88 -17.95 2.98 -3.03
CA TRP A 88 -16.76 3.10 -3.88
C TRP A 88 -15.50 2.76 -3.08
N LEU A 89 -15.34 3.34 -1.89
CA LEU A 89 -14.25 3.04 -0.95
C LEU A 89 -14.26 1.57 -0.51
N ALA A 90 -15.42 0.97 -0.28
CA ALA A 90 -15.54 -0.45 0.07
C ALA A 90 -15.11 -1.37 -1.09
N ASN A 91 -15.59 -1.12 -2.32
CA ASN A 91 -15.22 -1.89 -3.51
C ASN A 91 -13.72 -1.79 -3.82
N ILE A 92 -13.18 -0.57 -3.85
CA ILE A 92 -11.74 -0.34 -4.01
C ILE A 92 -10.96 -0.99 -2.86
N GLY A 93 -11.41 -0.85 -1.60
CA GLY A 93 -10.79 -1.49 -0.45
C GLY A 93 -10.73 -3.01 -0.56
N THR A 94 -11.78 -3.65 -1.10
CA THR A 94 -11.79 -5.09 -1.39
C THR A 94 -10.81 -5.47 -2.49
N ALA A 95 -10.73 -4.68 -3.57
CA ALA A 95 -9.76 -4.89 -4.65
C ALA A 95 -8.31 -4.76 -4.15
N LEU A 96 -7.98 -3.76 -3.34
CA LEU A 96 -6.65 -3.57 -2.79
C LEU A 96 -6.28 -4.70 -1.81
N LYS A 97 -7.18 -5.07 -0.88
CA LYS A 97 -6.98 -6.22 0.03
C LYS A 97 -6.75 -7.53 -0.71
N PHE A 98 -7.42 -7.75 -1.84
CA PHE A 98 -7.21 -8.93 -2.68
C PHE A 98 -5.79 -8.97 -3.29
N LEU A 99 -5.29 -7.83 -3.77
CA LEU A 99 -3.93 -7.70 -4.27
C LEU A 99 -2.88 -7.92 -3.16
N GLU A 100 -3.08 -7.31 -1.98
CA GLU A 100 -2.25 -7.51 -0.80
C GLU A 100 -2.24 -8.96 -0.32
N GLY A 101 -3.38 -9.64 -0.34
CA GLY A 101 -3.52 -11.07 -0.03
C GLY A 101 -2.71 -11.98 -0.97
N ARG A 102 -2.48 -11.53 -2.21
CA ARG A 102 -1.57 -12.17 -3.19
C ARG A 102 -0.10 -11.73 -3.05
N LYS A 103 0.24 -11.04 -1.95
CA LYS A 103 1.57 -10.47 -1.62
C LYS A 103 2.06 -9.40 -2.62
N ILE A 104 1.15 -8.75 -3.34
CA ILE A 104 1.47 -7.65 -4.26
C ILE A 104 1.70 -6.38 -3.45
N ARG A 105 2.80 -5.66 -3.72
CA ARG A 105 3.17 -4.45 -2.97
C ARG A 105 2.53 -3.21 -3.60
N LEU A 106 1.54 -2.63 -2.90
CA LEU A 106 0.88 -1.38 -3.28
C LEU A 106 1.62 -0.18 -2.67
N VAL A 107 2.63 0.34 -3.38
CA VAL A 107 3.43 1.49 -2.89
C VAL A 107 2.75 2.80 -3.32
N ASN A 108 2.37 3.64 -2.36
CA ASN A 108 1.72 4.95 -2.57
C ASN A 108 0.37 4.89 -3.32
N ILE A 109 -0.40 3.81 -3.14
CA ILE A 109 -1.74 3.64 -3.73
C ILE A 109 -2.75 3.51 -2.57
N ASN A 110 -3.57 4.54 -2.34
CA ASN A 110 -4.64 4.50 -1.33
C ASN A 110 -6.02 4.42 -2.00
N SER A 111 -7.01 3.88 -1.29
CA SER A 111 -8.37 3.73 -1.80
C SER A 111 -9.03 5.06 -2.16
N THR A 112 -8.87 6.08 -1.33
CA THR A 112 -9.37 7.46 -1.55
C THR A 112 -8.92 8.03 -2.89
N ASP A 113 -7.67 7.76 -3.25
CA ASP A 113 -6.99 8.38 -4.39
C ASP A 113 -7.47 7.81 -5.73
N ILE A 114 -7.93 6.55 -5.70
CA ILE A 114 -8.56 5.87 -6.84
C ILE A 114 -10.03 6.28 -6.96
N VAL A 115 -10.74 6.41 -5.83
CA VAL A 115 -12.11 6.92 -5.74
C VAL A 115 -12.20 8.38 -6.23
N ASP A 116 -11.14 9.18 -6.05
CA ASP A 116 -10.98 10.52 -6.62
C ASP A 116 -10.49 10.51 -8.08
N GLY A 117 -10.09 9.36 -8.62
CA GLY A 117 -9.63 9.20 -10.00
C GLY A 117 -8.30 9.88 -10.31
N ARG A 118 -7.37 9.95 -9.34
CA ARG A 118 -6.09 10.66 -9.54
C ARG A 118 -5.24 9.92 -10.60
N PRO A 119 -4.96 10.53 -11.78
CA PRO A 119 -4.42 9.82 -12.95
C PRO A 119 -3.19 8.94 -12.68
N SER A 120 -2.14 9.53 -12.12
CA SER A 120 -0.87 8.85 -11.84
C SER A 120 -1.00 7.66 -10.88
N ILE A 121 -2.00 7.65 -9.99
CA ILE A 121 -2.24 6.56 -9.03
C ILE A 121 -3.12 5.48 -9.66
N VAL A 122 -4.13 5.85 -10.45
CA VAL A 122 -4.92 4.89 -11.24
C VAL A 122 -4.01 4.14 -12.21
N LEU A 123 -3.15 4.84 -12.95
CA LEU A 123 -2.16 4.22 -13.84
C LEU A 123 -1.11 3.40 -13.06
N GLY A 124 -0.70 3.86 -11.88
CA GLY A 124 0.19 3.11 -10.98
C GLY A 124 -0.41 1.77 -10.53
N LEU A 125 -1.68 1.76 -10.13
CA LEU A 125 -2.42 0.56 -9.77
C LEU A 125 -2.59 -0.38 -10.97
N VAL A 126 -3.09 0.11 -12.10
CA VAL A 126 -3.33 -0.71 -13.30
C VAL A 126 -2.01 -1.31 -13.82
N TRP A 127 -0.92 -0.52 -13.83
CA TRP A 127 0.42 -1.05 -14.13
C TRP A 127 0.85 -2.17 -13.16
N THR A 128 0.53 -2.04 -11.87
CA THR A 128 0.88 -3.06 -10.87
C THR A 128 0.11 -4.36 -11.10
N ILE A 129 -1.17 -4.26 -11.51
CA ILE A 129 -2.02 -5.40 -11.90
C ILE A 129 -1.49 -6.07 -13.18
N ILE A 130 -1.17 -5.29 -14.23
CA ILE A 130 -0.55 -5.78 -15.47
C ILE A 130 0.78 -6.49 -15.20
N LEU A 131 1.66 -5.84 -14.43
CA LEU A 131 2.98 -6.36 -14.10
C LEU A 131 2.88 -7.72 -13.42
N TYR A 132 1.91 -7.93 -12.52
CA TYR A 132 1.72 -9.19 -11.83
C TYR A 132 0.99 -10.25 -12.68
N PHE A 133 -0.27 -10.01 -13.05
CA PHE A 133 -1.18 -10.97 -13.69
C PHE A 133 -0.90 -11.23 -15.18
N GLN A 134 -0.02 -10.45 -15.80
CA GLN A 134 0.42 -10.71 -17.17
C GLN A 134 1.93 -10.90 -17.24
N ILE A 135 2.73 -9.93 -16.80
CA ILE A 135 4.16 -9.97 -17.10
C ILE A 135 4.90 -10.97 -16.19
N GLU A 136 4.73 -10.89 -14.87
CA GLU A 136 5.38 -11.79 -13.91
C GLU A 136 4.85 -13.21 -14.02
N GLU A 137 3.55 -13.41 -14.16
CA GLU A 137 2.95 -14.74 -14.32
C GLU A 137 3.45 -15.44 -15.60
N LEU A 138 3.40 -14.78 -16.76
CA LEU A 138 3.86 -15.36 -18.02
C LEU A 138 5.38 -15.50 -18.09
N THR A 139 6.17 -14.57 -17.52
CA THR A 139 7.64 -14.72 -17.53
C THR A 139 8.15 -15.73 -16.50
N SER A 140 7.40 -15.99 -15.42
CA SER A 140 7.75 -17.02 -14.45
C SER A 140 7.47 -18.44 -14.96
N SER A 141 6.59 -18.61 -15.95
CA SER A 141 6.29 -19.91 -16.57
C SER A 141 7.28 -20.33 -17.66
N LEU A 142 8.20 -19.45 -18.09
CA LEU A 142 9.23 -19.73 -19.11
C LEU A 142 10.41 -20.53 -18.51
N PRO A 143 10.61 -21.81 -18.88
CA PRO A 143 11.60 -22.68 -18.21
C PRO A 143 13.06 -22.27 -18.44
N GLU A 144 13.36 -21.65 -19.59
CA GLU A 144 14.74 -21.37 -20.03
C GLU A 144 15.36 -20.12 -19.38
N LEU A 145 14.56 -19.26 -18.73
CA LEU A 145 14.98 -17.92 -18.28
C LEU A 145 15.37 -17.82 -16.80
N GLN A 146 15.19 -18.89 -16.03
CA GLN A 146 15.66 -18.97 -14.64
C GLN A 146 17.16 -19.32 -14.56
N ALA A 147 17.73 -19.96 -15.58
CA ALA A 147 19.06 -20.58 -15.57
C ALA A 147 20.27 -19.63 -15.80
N PHE A 148 20.03 -18.34 -16.09
CA PHE A 148 21.09 -17.40 -16.51
C PHE A 148 20.97 -16.01 -15.85
N SER A 149 20.16 -15.87 -14.79
CA SER A 149 20.04 -14.58 -14.09
C SER A 149 21.08 -14.39 -12.98
N SER A 150 21.94 -15.38 -12.76
CA SER A 150 22.91 -15.51 -11.67
C SER A 150 24.32 -15.04 -12.04
N SER A 151 24.64 -15.05 -13.34
CA SER A 151 26.02 -14.91 -13.83
C SER A 151 26.34 -13.46 -14.24
N ASN A 152 27.21 -12.82 -13.44
CA ASN A 152 27.78 -11.50 -13.71
C ASN A 152 29.31 -11.58 -13.52
N SER A 153 30.03 -12.16 -14.50
CA SER A 153 31.47 -12.39 -14.46
C SER A 153 32.28 -11.39 -15.30
N SER A 154 33.52 -11.16 -14.86
CA SER A 154 34.45 -10.10 -15.26
C SER A 154 35.30 -10.40 -16.52
N LEU A 155 36.11 -9.40 -16.91
CA LEU A 155 37.25 -9.32 -17.86
C LEU A 155 36.87 -8.59 -19.18
N ASP A 156 37.63 -7.61 -19.67
CA ASP A 156 39.10 -7.66 -19.88
C ASP A 156 39.92 -6.41 -19.50
N SER A 157 41.25 -6.53 -19.66
CA SER A 157 42.29 -5.54 -19.29
C SER A 157 43.09 -5.09 -20.55
N SER A 158 43.99 -4.10 -20.61
CA SER A 158 44.59 -3.10 -19.67
C SER A 158 45.52 -2.16 -20.47
N THR A 159 45.74 -0.90 -20.06
CA THR A 159 47.06 -0.20 -20.10
C THR A 159 47.02 1.21 -19.46
N SER A 160 47.95 1.44 -18.51
CA SER A 160 48.59 2.70 -18.06
C SER A 160 48.06 4.09 -18.48
N SER A 161 47.78 4.99 -17.51
CA SER A 161 48.76 5.97 -16.97
C SER A 161 48.14 7.06 -16.04
N THR A 162 48.80 7.29 -14.89
CA THR A 162 48.90 8.55 -14.09
C THR A 162 47.73 9.55 -13.92
N ASP A 163 47.46 9.81 -12.63
CA ASP A 163 47.18 11.12 -11.99
C ASP A 163 45.79 11.80 -11.98
N THR A 164 45.57 12.42 -10.81
CA THR A 164 44.62 13.48 -10.38
C THR A 164 43.10 13.24 -10.29
N THR A 165 42.62 13.35 -9.05
CA THR A 165 41.34 13.96 -8.61
C THR A 165 40.04 13.63 -9.36
N SER A 166 39.29 12.64 -8.86
CA SER A 166 37.83 12.72 -8.63
C SER A 166 37.32 11.50 -7.84
N PRO A 167 36.33 11.65 -6.93
CA PRO A 167 35.76 10.53 -6.17
C PRO A 167 34.81 9.66 -7.02
N PRO A 168 34.75 8.34 -6.82
CA PRO A 168 33.79 7.48 -7.49
C PRO A 168 32.37 7.73 -6.96
N VAL A 169 31.42 7.86 -7.89
CA VAL A 169 30.01 8.16 -7.58
C VAL A 169 29.38 7.06 -6.71
N LYS A 170 28.92 7.42 -5.51
CA LYS A 170 28.12 6.56 -4.63
C LYS A 170 26.92 5.98 -5.42
N ARG A 171 26.79 4.65 -5.44
CA ARG A 171 25.61 3.98 -6.00
C ARG A 171 24.40 4.29 -5.10
N ARG A 172 23.34 4.86 -5.71
CA ARG A 172 22.05 5.07 -5.04
C ARG A 172 21.45 3.73 -4.58
N PRO A 173 20.72 3.69 -3.45
CA PRO A 173 19.82 2.58 -3.17
C PRO A 173 18.81 2.45 -4.32
N LEU A 174 18.72 1.27 -4.91
CA LEU A 174 17.73 0.97 -5.95
C LEU A 174 16.36 0.66 -5.32
N PRO A 175 15.24 1.00 -5.98
CA PRO A 175 13.90 0.65 -5.50
C PRO A 175 13.68 -0.87 -5.44
N PRO A 176 12.64 -1.36 -4.74
CA PRO A 176 12.27 -2.78 -4.76
C PRO A 176 12.04 -3.28 -6.20
N LEU A 177 12.35 -4.57 -6.41
CA LEU A 177 12.84 -5.19 -7.66
C LEU A 177 11.92 -5.09 -8.91
N GLN A 178 11.71 -3.87 -9.42
CA GLN A 178 11.09 -3.59 -10.72
C GLN A 178 12.05 -3.92 -11.88
N GLY A 179 12.47 -5.19 -11.94
CA GLY A 179 13.55 -5.65 -12.79
C GLY A 179 13.59 -7.14 -13.09
N GLY A 180 12.98 -8.00 -12.26
CA GLY A 180 12.90 -9.45 -12.54
C GLY A 180 12.12 -9.73 -13.84
N ALA A 181 10.84 -9.35 -13.86
CA ALA A 181 9.94 -9.52 -14.99
C ALA A 181 10.43 -8.78 -16.25
N ARG A 182 10.85 -7.50 -16.11
CA ARG A 182 11.37 -6.68 -17.22
C ARG A 182 12.60 -7.31 -17.86
N LYS A 183 13.57 -7.80 -17.07
CA LYS A 183 14.76 -8.50 -17.61
C LYS A 183 14.40 -9.85 -18.22
N ALA A 184 13.46 -10.59 -17.64
CA ALA A 184 13.01 -11.88 -18.20
C ALA A 184 12.31 -11.68 -19.55
N LEU A 185 11.39 -10.72 -19.66
CA LEU A 185 10.71 -10.37 -20.91
C LEU A 185 11.71 -9.88 -21.97
N LEU A 186 12.67 -9.03 -21.59
CA LEU A 186 13.70 -8.54 -22.52
C LEU A 186 14.61 -9.68 -23.02
N ARG A 187 15.06 -10.56 -22.12
CA ARG A 187 15.84 -11.76 -22.49
C ARG A 187 15.03 -12.71 -23.38
N TRP A 188 13.73 -12.89 -23.11
CA TRP A 188 12.84 -13.67 -23.98
C TRP A 188 12.81 -13.09 -25.41
N VAL A 189 12.62 -11.78 -25.57
CA VAL A 189 12.65 -11.12 -26.90
C VAL A 189 14.01 -11.34 -27.57
N GLN A 190 15.12 -11.11 -26.87
CA GLN A 190 16.48 -11.27 -27.41
C GLN A 190 16.76 -12.71 -27.90
N GLN A 191 16.35 -13.72 -27.11
CA GLN A 191 16.51 -15.13 -27.45
C GLN A 191 15.59 -15.58 -28.60
N THR A 192 14.32 -15.16 -28.55
CA THR A 192 13.26 -15.63 -29.45
C THR A 192 13.32 -14.95 -30.82
N ALA A 193 13.50 -13.63 -30.82
CA ALA A 193 13.30 -12.79 -32.01
C ALA A 193 14.61 -12.28 -32.62
N THR A 194 15.60 -11.88 -31.81
CA THR A 194 16.66 -10.98 -32.31
C THR A 194 17.98 -11.70 -32.63
N LYS A 195 18.35 -12.75 -31.90
CA LYS A 195 19.60 -13.51 -32.11
C LYS A 195 19.74 -14.09 -33.52
N CYS A 196 18.64 -14.48 -34.17
CA CYS A 196 18.64 -15.04 -35.52
C CYS A 196 18.63 -13.98 -36.64
N LEU A 197 18.40 -12.71 -36.32
CA LEU A 197 18.22 -11.61 -37.29
C LEU A 197 19.22 -10.46 -37.11
N GLY A 198 20.18 -10.57 -36.18
CA GLY A 198 21.18 -9.53 -35.90
C GLY A 198 20.61 -8.25 -35.30
N LEU A 199 19.37 -8.29 -34.78
CA LEU A 199 18.71 -7.15 -34.16
C LEU A 199 19.18 -7.00 -32.69
N ASP A 200 19.36 -5.75 -32.26
CA ASP A 200 19.92 -5.39 -30.97
C ASP A 200 18.90 -4.63 -30.11
N VAL A 201 17.98 -5.37 -29.48
CA VAL A 201 16.91 -4.83 -28.63
C VAL A 201 17.39 -4.75 -27.18
N LYS A 202 17.53 -3.53 -26.65
CA LYS A 202 18.13 -3.25 -25.33
C LYS A 202 17.14 -2.75 -24.27
N ASP A 203 15.96 -2.33 -24.71
CA ASP A 203 14.97 -1.61 -23.90
C ASP A 203 13.55 -1.94 -24.38
N PHE A 204 12.55 -1.29 -23.77
CA PHE A 204 11.15 -1.30 -24.23
C PHE A 204 10.69 0.07 -24.75
N GLY A 205 11.62 0.92 -25.17
CA GLY A 205 11.37 2.25 -25.71
C GLY A 205 11.98 2.39 -27.12
N PRO A 206 13.08 3.14 -27.31
CA PRO A 206 13.68 3.39 -28.62
C PRO A 206 13.97 2.14 -29.47
N SER A 207 14.30 1.00 -28.84
CA SER A 207 14.54 -0.27 -29.55
C SER A 207 13.33 -0.79 -30.35
N TRP A 208 12.11 -0.32 -30.05
CA TRP A 208 10.86 -0.75 -30.68
C TRP A 208 10.30 0.24 -31.71
N ARG A 209 10.81 1.48 -31.73
CA ARG A 209 10.33 2.59 -32.56
C ARG A 209 10.21 2.23 -34.05
N THR A 210 11.14 1.44 -34.57
CA THR A 210 11.22 1.09 -36.01
C THR A 210 10.24 0.02 -36.47
N GLY A 211 9.50 -0.60 -35.54
CA GLY A 211 8.63 -1.76 -35.82
C GLY A 211 9.36 -3.10 -36.03
N LEU A 212 10.68 -3.07 -36.28
CA LEU A 212 11.49 -4.27 -36.58
C LEU A 212 11.44 -5.33 -35.47
N ALA A 213 11.44 -4.90 -34.20
CA ALA A 213 11.36 -5.79 -33.05
C ALA A 213 10.02 -6.55 -32.98
N PHE A 214 8.90 -5.91 -33.32
CA PHE A 214 7.59 -6.58 -33.37
C PHE A 214 7.54 -7.62 -34.48
N PHE A 215 8.01 -7.28 -35.69
CA PHE A 215 8.10 -8.23 -36.80
C PHE A 215 9.01 -9.42 -36.50
N ALA A 216 10.14 -9.20 -35.82
CA ALA A 216 11.03 -10.27 -35.39
C ALA A 216 10.34 -11.24 -34.41
N VAL A 217 9.54 -10.73 -33.45
CA VAL A 217 8.73 -11.55 -32.54
C VAL A 217 7.64 -12.32 -33.28
N ILE A 218 6.91 -11.67 -34.19
CA ILE A 218 5.86 -12.32 -34.99
C ILE A 218 6.46 -13.45 -35.84
N ARG A 219 7.58 -13.20 -36.52
CA ARG A 219 8.31 -14.20 -37.32
C ARG A 219 8.81 -15.37 -36.48
N ALA A 220 9.22 -15.14 -35.24
CA ALA A 220 9.66 -16.21 -34.36
C ALA A 220 8.50 -17.13 -33.91
N LEU A 221 7.29 -16.59 -33.78
CA LEU A 221 6.08 -17.36 -33.47
C LEU A 221 5.49 -18.06 -34.71
N ARG A 222 5.48 -17.38 -35.87
CA ARG A 222 5.09 -17.93 -37.17
C ARG A 222 6.04 -17.46 -38.28
N PRO A 223 7.04 -18.27 -38.68
CA PRO A 223 8.06 -17.89 -39.68
C PRO A 223 7.52 -17.46 -41.03
N ASP A 224 6.40 -18.02 -41.46
CA ASP A 224 5.84 -17.85 -42.81
C ASP A 224 5.15 -16.50 -43.03
N LEU A 225 4.91 -15.71 -41.97
CA LEU A 225 4.13 -14.47 -42.03
C LEU A 225 4.93 -13.22 -42.42
N VAL A 226 6.26 -13.24 -42.31
CA VAL A 226 7.08 -12.01 -42.32
C VAL A 226 8.28 -12.14 -43.25
N ASP A 227 8.25 -11.40 -44.36
CA ASP A 227 9.45 -11.10 -45.15
C ASP A 227 10.21 -9.91 -44.55
N MET A 228 11.31 -10.20 -43.84
CA MET A 228 12.12 -9.17 -43.21
C MET A 228 12.78 -8.22 -44.23
N GLU A 229 13.18 -8.68 -45.42
CA GLU A 229 13.92 -7.84 -46.39
C GLU A 229 13.10 -6.63 -46.86
N ARG A 230 11.78 -6.82 -46.95
CA ARG A 230 10.81 -5.76 -47.24
C ARG A 230 10.64 -4.79 -46.07
N VAL A 231 10.57 -5.29 -44.83
CA VAL A 231 10.37 -4.50 -43.61
C VAL A 231 11.56 -3.56 -43.33
N TRP A 232 12.80 -4.02 -43.55
CA TRP A 232 14.01 -3.22 -43.33
C TRP A 232 14.09 -1.91 -44.13
N ARG A 233 13.32 -1.76 -45.22
CA ARG A 233 13.39 -0.62 -46.15
C ARG A 233 12.20 0.35 -46.02
N ARG A 234 11.30 0.10 -45.06
CA ARG A 234 10.05 0.84 -44.87
C ARG A 234 10.14 1.84 -43.71
N PRO A 235 9.32 2.91 -43.72
CA PRO A 235 9.26 3.85 -42.60
C PRO A 235 8.66 3.18 -41.36
N ASN A 236 9.14 3.61 -40.18
CA ASN A 236 8.70 3.14 -38.86
C ASN A 236 7.17 3.01 -38.74
N ARG A 237 6.44 4.06 -39.16
CA ARG A 237 4.99 4.16 -39.06
C ARG A 237 4.24 3.05 -39.80
N GLU A 238 4.65 2.75 -41.04
CA GLU A 238 4.07 1.65 -41.83
C GLU A 238 4.40 0.30 -41.18
N ASN A 239 5.65 0.13 -40.72
CA ASN A 239 6.07 -1.11 -40.07
C ASN A 239 5.29 -1.39 -38.78
N LEU A 240 5.08 -0.38 -37.94
CA LEU A 240 4.28 -0.50 -36.71
C LEU A 240 2.82 -0.85 -37.04
N GLN A 241 2.21 -0.16 -38.01
CA GLN A 241 0.83 -0.41 -38.40
C GLN A 241 0.61 -1.82 -38.98
N GLU A 242 1.50 -2.29 -39.86
CA GLU A 242 1.43 -3.64 -40.44
C GLU A 242 1.74 -4.72 -39.40
N ALA A 243 2.68 -4.49 -38.47
CA ALA A 243 2.99 -5.43 -37.39
C ALA A 243 1.82 -5.59 -36.38
N PHE A 244 1.14 -4.49 -36.02
CA PHE A 244 -0.01 -4.55 -35.10
C PHE A 244 -1.22 -5.22 -35.75
N LEU A 245 -1.50 -4.90 -37.02
CA LEU A 245 -2.54 -5.57 -37.80
C LEU A 245 -2.27 -7.07 -37.93
N LEU A 246 -1.03 -7.46 -38.26
CA LEU A 246 -0.63 -8.86 -38.42
C LEU A 246 -0.73 -9.64 -37.10
N ALA A 247 -0.35 -9.03 -35.97
CA ALA A 247 -0.52 -9.65 -34.65
C ALA A 247 -2.01 -9.87 -34.29
N GLU A 248 -2.89 -8.95 -34.67
CA GLU A 248 -4.33 -9.11 -34.46
C GLU A 248 -4.95 -10.18 -35.38
N THR A 249 -4.71 -10.09 -36.69
CA THR A 249 -5.36 -10.99 -37.67
C THR A 249 -4.80 -12.41 -37.64
N GLU A 250 -3.49 -12.58 -37.44
CA GLU A 250 -2.83 -13.89 -37.55
C GLU A 250 -2.49 -14.55 -36.20
N LEU A 251 -2.44 -13.79 -35.09
CA LEU A 251 -2.18 -14.32 -33.75
C LEU A 251 -3.34 -14.09 -32.77
N GLY A 252 -4.34 -13.26 -33.09
CA GLY A 252 -5.44 -12.93 -32.19
C GLY A 252 -5.06 -11.99 -31.04
N ILE A 253 -3.96 -11.24 -31.18
CA ILE A 253 -3.45 -10.31 -30.16
C ILE A 253 -4.06 -8.91 -30.42
N PRO A 254 -4.93 -8.39 -29.53
CA PRO A 254 -5.63 -7.13 -29.77
C PRO A 254 -4.68 -5.94 -29.80
N GLN A 255 -4.89 -4.98 -30.70
CA GLN A 255 -4.02 -3.82 -30.88
C GLN A 255 -4.10 -2.85 -29.68
N LEU A 256 -3.18 -2.97 -28.72
CA LEU A 256 -3.14 -2.11 -27.53
C LEU A 256 -2.44 -0.77 -27.75
N LEU A 257 -1.54 -0.70 -28.73
CA LEU A 257 -0.74 0.49 -29.07
C LEU A 257 -1.19 1.06 -30.41
N ASP A 258 -1.13 2.38 -30.55
CA ASP A 258 -1.29 3.07 -31.84
C ASP A 258 0.10 3.39 -32.42
N PRO A 259 0.33 3.33 -33.75
CA PRO A 259 1.64 3.60 -34.34
C PRO A 259 2.24 4.99 -34.03
N GLU A 260 1.41 5.96 -33.66
CA GLU A 260 1.82 7.27 -33.15
C GLU A 260 2.45 7.23 -31.76
N ASP A 261 1.97 6.34 -30.90
CA ASP A 261 2.42 6.24 -29.51
C ASP A 261 3.80 5.57 -29.40
N VAL A 262 4.29 5.01 -30.51
CA VAL A 262 5.56 4.28 -30.62
C VAL A 262 6.57 4.94 -31.57
N ASP A 263 6.16 5.66 -32.62
CA ASP A 263 7.10 6.38 -33.51
C ASP A 263 7.56 7.75 -32.97
N VAL A 264 7.90 7.79 -31.69
CA VAL A 264 8.39 8.97 -30.97
C VAL A 264 9.80 8.74 -30.44
N ASP A 265 10.50 9.81 -30.04
CA ASP A 265 11.90 9.71 -29.57
C ASP A 265 12.05 8.90 -28.27
N LYS A 266 11.00 8.87 -27.43
CA LYS A 266 10.97 8.13 -26.16
C LYS A 266 9.61 7.47 -25.94
N PRO A 267 9.34 6.32 -26.58
CA PRO A 267 8.11 5.56 -26.38
C PRO A 267 7.93 5.15 -24.92
N ASP A 268 6.69 5.09 -24.45
CA ASP A 268 6.42 4.68 -23.07
C ASP A 268 6.69 3.18 -22.85
N GLU A 269 7.71 2.87 -22.05
CA GLU A 269 8.13 1.48 -21.86
C GLU A 269 7.07 0.59 -21.23
N LYS A 270 6.21 1.11 -20.35
CA LYS A 270 5.16 0.31 -19.70
C LYS A 270 4.12 -0.13 -20.73
N SER A 271 3.73 0.77 -21.62
CA SER A 271 2.77 0.52 -22.69
C SER A 271 3.33 -0.51 -23.69
N VAL A 272 4.60 -0.36 -24.09
CA VAL A 272 5.30 -1.35 -24.94
C VAL A 272 5.40 -2.70 -24.24
N MET A 273 5.84 -2.76 -22.98
CA MET A 273 5.91 -4.01 -22.20
C MET A 273 4.55 -4.72 -22.09
N THR A 274 3.48 -3.96 -21.88
CA THR A 274 2.09 -4.47 -21.76
C THR A 274 1.66 -5.19 -23.04
N TYR A 275 1.98 -4.61 -24.20
CA TYR A 275 1.66 -5.21 -25.50
C TYR A 275 2.57 -6.40 -25.82
N VAL A 276 3.89 -6.25 -25.66
CA VAL A 276 4.87 -7.33 -25.93
C VAL A 276 4.61 -8.58 -25.08
N ALA A 277 4.16 -8.42 -23.82
CA ALA A 277 3.83 -9.56 -22.97
C ALA A 277 2.61 -10.38 -23.44
N GLN A 278 1.77 -9.89 -24.37
CA GLN A 278 0.67 -10.72 -24.92
C GLN A 278 1.20 -11.86 -25.79
N PHE A 279 2.29 -11.63 -26.52
CA PHE A 279 2.92 -12.60 -27.43
C PHE A 279 3.42 -13.86 -26.72
N LEU A 280 3.68 -13.80 -25.40
CA LEU A 280 4.06 -14.96 -24.59
C LEU A 280 2.99 -16.06 -24.55
N LYS A 281 1.70 -15.71 -24.67
CA LYS A 281 0.59 -16.67 -24.60
C LYS A 281 0.49 -17.59 -25.83
N HIS A 282 1.18 -17.24 -26.92
CA HIS A 282 1.10 -17.91 -28.21
C HIS A 282 2.33 -18.77 -28.52
N GLN A 283 3.15 -19.08 -27.51
CA GLN A 283 4.25 -20.04 -27.62
C GLN A 283 3.72 -21.46 -27.94
N PRO A 284 4.31 -22.19 -28.91
CA PRO A 284 3.93 -23.57 -29.17
C PRO A 284 4.31 -24.46 -27.98
N ILE A 285 3.32 -25.13 -27.38
CA ILE A 285 3.51 -26.01 -26.22
C ILE A 285 4.40 -27.20 -26.61
N ARG A 286 5.72 -27.09 -26.34
CA ARG A 286 6.65 -28.21 -26.42
C ARG A 286 6.26 -29.24 -25.36
N LYS A 287 5.65 -30.34 -25.81
CA LYS A 287 5.24 -31.47 -24.96
C LYS A 287 6.43 -31.94 -24.13
N GLN A 288 6.32 -31.86 -22.82
CA GLN A 288 7.31 -32.38 -21.88
C GLN A 288 7.31 -33.91 -21.95
N SER A 289 8.36 -34.48 -22.55
CA SER A 289 8.76 -35.87 -22.27
C SER A 289 9.59 -35.88 -20.99
N VAL A 290 9.23 -36.81 -20.10
CA VAL A 290 9.79 -37.01 -18.75
C VAL A 290 11.32 -37.12 -18.74
N SER A 291 11.93 -36.48 -17.74
CA SER A 291 13.29 -36.76 -17.21
C SER A 291 14.48 -36.63 -18.16
N GLU A 292 14.99 -35.41 -18.34
CA GLU A 292 16.38 -35.02 -18.03
C GLU A 292 16.57 -33.50 -18.22
N GLY A 293 17.35 -32.86 -17.33
CA GLY A 293 17.66 -31.41 -17.42
C GLY A 293 17.20 -30.56 -16.24
N GLN A 294 17.87 -30.67 -15.09
CA GLN A 294 17.97 -29.53 -14.17
C GLN A 294 18.98 -28.53 -14.75
N PRO A 295 18.80 -27.20 -14.59
CA PRO A 295 19.80 -26.23 -15.01
C PRO A 295 21.16 -26.53 -14.36
N GLU A 296 22.24 -26.45 -15.14
CA GLU A 296 23.57 -26.84 -14.68
C GLU A 296 24.03 -25.99 -13.48
N GLU A 297 23.72 -24.69 -13.47
CA GLU A 297 23.95 -23.79 -12.34
C GLU A 297 23.26 -24.27 -11.04
N VAL A 298 22.03 -24.79 -11.10
CA VAL A 298 21.30 -25.29 -9.90
C VAL A 298 21.89 -26.62 -9.41
N ARG A 299 22.34 -27.47 -10.34
CA ARG A 299 23.04 -28.71 -10.00
C ARG A 299 24.39 -28.42 -9.33
N GLU A 300 25.14 -27.45 -9.85
CA GLU A 300 26.44 -27.04 -9.31
C GLU A 300 26.31 -26.23 -8.01
N GLN A 301 25.25 -25.43 -7.85
CA GLN A 301 24.94 -24.76 -6.58
C GLN A 301 24.58 -25.76 -5.47
N ARG A 302 23.77 -26.79 -5.77
CA ARG A 302 23.52 -27.89 -4.82
C ARG A 302 24.78 -28.71 -4.51
N LYS A 303 25.62 -28.95 -5.51
CA LYS A 303 26.90 -29.67 -5.36
C LYS A 303 27.86 -28.89 -4.45
N SER A 304 28.07 -27.60 -4.72
CA SER A 304 28.91 -26.73 -3.88
C SER A 304 28.35 -26.55 -2.46
N GLN A 305 27.03 -26.45 -2.27
CA GLN A 305 26.42 -26.46 -0.93
C GLN A 305 26.71 -27.76 -0.17
N ARG A 306 26.68 -28.92 -0.84
CA ARG A 306 27.05 -30.21 -0.24
C ARG A 306 28.55 -30.31 0.05
N GLU A 307 29.41 -29.79 -0.82
CA GLU A 307 30.86 -29.72 -0.58
C GLU A 307 31.18 -28.82 0.62
N LEU A 308 30.52 -27.66 0.75
CA LEU A 308 30.60 -26.77 1.92
C LEU A 308 30.13 -27.47 3.20
N LYS A 309 29.00 -28.20 3.15
CA LYS A 309 28.52 -29.00 4.29
C LYS A 309 29.52 -30.06 4.71
N MET A 310 30.04 -30.85 3.75
CA MET A 310 31.01 -31.91 4.01
C MET A 310 32.33 -31.35 4.57
N TRP A 311 32.76 -30.18 4.10
CA TRP A 311 33.93 -29.50 4.63
C TRP A 311 33.72 -29.03 6.08
N LEU A 312 32.55 -28.47 6.40
CA LEU A 312 32.21 -28.11 7.79
C LEU A 312 32.16 -29.35 8.71
N GLU A 313 31.52 -30.43 8.29
CA GLU A 313 31.48 -31.70 9.04
C GLU A 313 32.85 -32.39 9.18
N GLN A 314 33.82 -32.06 8.32
CA GLN A 314 35.20 -32.50 8.43
C GLN A 314 35.98 -31.61 9.42
N LEU A 315 35.83 -30.29 9.32
CA LEU A 315 36.44 -29.32 10.24
C LEU A 315 35.97 -29.54 11.69
N GLU A 316 34.71 -29.92 11.88
CA GLU A 316 34.13 -30.32 13.17
C GLU A 316 34.88 -31.52 13.79
N LYS A 317 35.15 -32.56 13.00
CA LYS A 317 35.86 -33.77 13.46
C LYS A 317 37.32 -33.48 13.76
N GLU A 318 37.95 -32.62 12.96
CA GLU A 318 39.32 -32.16 13.19
C GLU A 318 39.41 -31.35 14.49
N ALA A 319 38.42 -30.48 14.77
CA ALA A 319 38.33 -29.77 16.05
C ALA A 319 38.15 -30.71 17.25
N VAL A 320 37.27 -31.72 17.16
CA VAL A 320 37.09 -32.72 18.22
C VAL A 320 38.39 -33.50 18.47
N HIS A 321 39.01 -34.04 17.43
CA HIS A 321 40.23 -34.84 17.56
C HIS A 321 41.42 -34.02 18.09
N ALA A 322 41.52 -32.76 17.67
CA ALA A 322 42.53 -31.84 18.17
C ALA A 322 42.35 -31.53 19.66
N GLN A 323 41.12 -31.36 20.13
CA GLN A 323 40.80 -31.10 21.53
C GLN A 323 41.05 -32.33 22.43
N GLU A 324 40.93 -33.55 21.89
CA GLU A 324 41.24 -34.81 22.58
C GLU A 324 42.75 -35.11 22.66
N THR A 325 43.60 -34.33 21.98
CA THR A 325 45.05 -34.57 21.96
C THR A 325 45.71 -33.99 23.22
N GLU A 326 46.29 -34.86 24.05
CA GLU A 326 46.97 -34.46 25.30
C GLU A 326 48.21 -33.60 25.04
N GLY A 327 48.23 -32.41 25.63
CA GLY A 327 49.33 -31.44 25.59
C GLY A 327 49.12 -30.36 26.65
N SER A 328 50.12 -29.52 26.93
CA SER A 328 49.91 -28.39 27.84
C SER A 328 48.95 -27.36 27.23
N LEU A 329 48.18 -26.62 28.03
CA LEU A 329 47.21 -25.62 27.52
C LEU A 329 47.87 -24.57 26.59
N ALA A 330 49.09 -24.13 26.95
CA ALA A 330 49.90 -23.26 26.10
C ALA A 330 50.30 -23.95 24.77
N GLN A 331 50.52 -25.27 24.76
CA GLN A 331 50.74 -26.03 23.53
C GLN A 331 49.43 -26.23 22.75
N GLN A 332 48.28 -26.44 23.39
CA GLN A 332 46.99 -26.54 22.68
C GLN A 332 46.63 -25.20 21.98
N TYR A 333 47.00 -24.07 22.59
CA TYR A 333 46.85 -22.74 21.97
C TYR A 333 47.91 -22.46 20.89
N GLN A 334 49.18 -22.74 21.16
CA GLN A 334 50.31 -22.28 20.35
C GLN A 334 50.89 -23.33 19.37
N VAL A 335 50.54 -24.61 19.52
CA VAL A 335 50.93 -25.72 18.62
C VAL A 335 49.75 -26.11 17.71
N SER A 336 49.71 -25.40 16.59
CA SER A 336 49.21 -25.83 15.26
C SER A 336 47.75 -26.23 15.03
N LEU A 337 46.88 -26.43 16.02
CA LEU A 337 45.51 -26.90 15.76
C LEU A 337 44.41 -25.82 15.92
N PHE A 338 44.13 -25.28 17.10
CA PHE A 338 43.01 -24.33 17.29
C PHE A 338 43.10 -23.10 16.36
N LYS A 339 44.20 -22.35 16.42
CA LYS A 339 44.45 -21.16 15.59
C LYS A 339 44.48 -21.48 14.08
N SER A 340 44.88 -22.71 13.71
CA SER A 340 44.84 -23.19 12.32
C SER A 340 43.40 -23.40 11.83
N LEU A 341 42.58 -24.09 12.62
CA LEU A 341 41.16 -24.34 12.34
C LEU A 341 40.37 -23.02 12.29
N GLN A 342 40.66 -22.08 13.20
CA GLN A 342 40.08 -20.73 13.21
C GLN A 342 40.42 -19.95 11.93
N VAL A 343 41.67 -19.99 11.47
CA VAL A 343 42.09 -19.38 10.20
C VAL A 343 41.43 -20.05 8.99
N GLN A 344 41.28 -21.38 8.99
CA GLN A 344 40.56 -22.09 7.94
C GLN A 344 39.07 -21.71 7.89
N LEU A 345 38.42 -21.60 9.05
CA LEU A 345 37.05 -21.11 9.18
C LEU A 345 36.92 -19.70 8.61
N GLU A 346 37.84 -18.80 8.97
CA GLU A 346 37.84 -17.40 8.54
C GLU A 346 38.07 -17.25 7.03
N MET A 347 38.99 -18.04 6.45
CA MET A 347 39.23 -18.09 5.00
C MET A 347 37.99 -18.53 4.20
N LYS A 348 37.11 -19.34 4.81
CA LYS A 348 35.86 -19.81 4.19
C LYS A 348 34.62 -19.04 4.61
N ARG A 349 34.67 -18.20 5.65
CA ARG A 349 33.54 -17.46 6.23
C ARG A 349 32.62 -16.86 5.17
N LYS A 350 33.15 -16.02 4.27
CA LYS A 350 32.37 -15.36 3.21
C LYS A 350 31.67 -16.33 2.25
N GLN A 351 32.29 -17.50 1.98
CA GLN A 351 31.71 -18.53 1.13
C GLN A 351 30.55 -19.25 1.85
N VAL A 352 30.69 -19.49 3.16
CA VAL A 352 29.61 -20.05 3.99
C VAL A 352 28.48 -19.04 4.14
N GLU A 353 28.76 -17.80 4.56
CA GLU A 353 27.78 -16.72 4.73
C GLU A 353 26.95 -16.48 3.46
N GLY A 354 27.58 -16.51 2.27
CA GLY A 354 26.87 -16.46 0.99
C GLY A 354 25.93 -17.64 0.75
N ALA A 355 26.24 -18.84 1.26
CA ALA A 355 25.36 -20.01 1.20
C ALA A 355 24.23 -19.98 2.25
N LEU A 356 24.36 -19.20 3.33
CA LEU A 356 23.33 -19.01 4.36
C LEU A 356 22.20 -18.06 3.92
N GLN A 357 22.39 -17.27 2.88
CA GLN A 357 21.36 -16.36 2.35
C GLN A 357 20.30 -17.12 1.56
N SER A 358 19.02 -16.93 1.85
CA SER A 358 17.94 -17.60 1.11
C SER A 358 18.02 -17.31 -0.40
N THR A 359 18.00 -18.39 -1.19
CA THR A 359 17.87 -18.34 -2.65
C THR A 359 16.40 -18.29 -3.10
N GLN A 360 15.44 -18.35 -2.17
CA GLN A 360 14.01 -18.45 -2.43
C GLN A 360 13.31 -17.09 -2.25
N ARG A 361 12.27 -16.80 -3.04
CA ARG A 361 11.56 -15.50 -3.00
C ARG A 361 10.73 -15.27 -1.72
N ASP A 362 10.43 -16.32 -0.98
CA ASP A 362 9.74 -16.28 0.30
C ASP A 362 10.68 -16.08 1.51
N GLY A 363 12.00 -16.08 1.28
CA GLY A 363 13.02 -15.97 2.32
C GLY A 363 13.30 -17.27 3.07
N ILE A 364 12.69 -18.40 2.68
CA ILE A 364 12.91 -19.70 3.31
C ILE A 364 14.23 -20.30 2.79
N LEU A 365 14.95 -21.06 3.63
CA LEU A 365 16.16 -21.77 3.20
C LEU A 365 15.79 -23.06 2.48
N THR A 366 16.47 -23.36 1.38
CA THR A 366 16.40 -24.70 0.78
C THR A 366 16.99 -25.75 1.73
N VAL A 367 16.64 -27.03 1.56
CA VAL A 367 17.11 -28.12 2.43
C VAL A 367 18.65 -28.19 2.48
N ASP A 368 19.32 -28.10 1.33
CA ASP A 368 20.80 -28.11 1.27
C ASP A 368 21.38 -26.86 2.02
N GLN A 369 20.76 -25.68 1.92
CA GLN A 369 21.19 -24.48 2.67
C GLN A 369 20.93 -24.55 4.18
N ALA A 370 19.80 -25.11 4.60
CA ALA A 370 19.48 -25.32 6.01
C ALA A 370 20.47 -26.32 6.65
N LEU A 371 20.90 -27.35 5.91
CA LEU A 371 21.94 -28.27 6.35
C LEU A 371 23.33 -27.61 6.45
N VAL A 372 23.68 -26.70 5.53
CA VAL A 372 24.89 -25.87 5.66
C VAL A 372 24.81 -24.96 6.88
N LYS A 373 23.65 -24.31 7.13
CA LYS A 373 23.42 -23.49 8.33
C LYS A 373 23.62 -24.30 9.62
N GLN A 374 23.00 -25.48 9.69
CA GLN A 374 23.14 -26.37 10.84
C GLN A 374 24.58 -26.87 11.05
N ALA A 375 25.34 -27.11 9.97
CA ALA A 375 26.75 -27.48 10.09
C ALA A 375 27.63 -26.29 10.54
N TRP A 376 27.36 -25.10 10.02
CA TRP A 376 28.05 -23.86 10.41
C TRP A 376 27.82 -23.52 11.88
N GLU A 377 26.58 -23.59 12.36
CA GLU A 377 26.23 -23.34 13.77
C GLU A 377 26.95 -24.31 14.72
N ARG A 378 26.97 -25.62 14.40
CA ARG A 378 27.66 -26.62 15.22
C ARG A 378 29.17 -26.39 15.30
N VAL A 379 29.82 -26.16 14.15
CA VAL A 379 31.27 -25.88 14.10
C VAL A 379 31.61 -24.57 14.82
N SER A 380 30.84 -23.52 14.58
CA SER A 380 31.06 -22.20 15.19
C SER A 380 30.92 -22.28 16.71
N ASN A 381 29.86 -22.92 17.20
CA ASN A 381 29.66 -23.11 18.64
C ASN A 381 30.78 -23.97 19.25
N ARG A 382 31.17 -25.08 18.60
CA ARG A 382 32.24 -25.96 19.11
C ARG A 382 33.59 -25.26 19.22
N LEU A 383 33.98 -24.47 18.21
CA LEU A 383 35.21 -23.68 18.26
C LEU A 383 35.13 -22.56 19.29
N LEU A 384 33.95 -21.95 19.46
CA LEU A 384 33.70 -20.91 20.44
C LEU A 384 33.76 -21.44 21.89
N ASP A 385 33.15 -22.60 22.15
CA ASP A 385 33.22 -23.31 23.44
C ASP A 385 34.66 -23.70 23.79
N TRP A 386 35.43 -24.19 22.80
CA TRP A 386 36.85 -24.51 23.00
C TRP A 386 37.69 -23.25 23.28
N HIS A 387 37.37 -22.12 22.63
CA HIS A 387 38.03 -20.85 22.93
C HIS A 387 37.78 -20.39 24.37
N LEU A 388 36.53 -20.49 24.83
CA LEU A 388 36.15 -20.18 26.21
C LEU A 388 36.90 -21.05 27.23
N GLU A 389 37.07 -22.34 26.96
CA GLU A 389 37.83 -23.23 27.85
C GLU A 389 39.33 -22.89 27.89
N LEU A 390 39.92 -22.56 26.73
CA LEU A 390 41.31 -22.10 26.65
C LEU A 390 41.52 -20.80 27.41
N ASP A 391 40.58 -19.86 27.34
CA ASP A 391 40.61 -18.59 28.07
C ASP A 391 40.39 -18.78 29.58
N ARG A 392 39.41 -19.61 29.98
CA ARG A 392 39.16 -20.00 31.38
C ARG A 392 40.38 -20.59 32.07
N SER A 393 41.19 -21.32 31.31
CA SER A 393 42.38 -21.99 31.82
C SER A 393 43.53 -21.05 32.20
N LEU A 394 43.42 -19.75 31.86
CA LEU A 394 44.42 -18.74 32.18
C LEU A 394 44.43 -18.38 33.67
N PRO A 395 45.60 -18.02 34.26
CA PRO A 395 45.69 -17.65 35.67
C PRO A 395 44.77 -16.47 36.02
N ALA A 396 44.09 -16.54 37.16
CA ALA A 396 43.26 -15.44 37.65
C ALA A 396 44.10 -14.17 37.91
N PRO A 397 43.63 -12.97 37.53
CA PRO A 397 42.28 -12.65 37.08
C PRO A 397 42.07 -12.72 35.54
N LEU A 398 43.07 -13.17 34.76
CA LEU A 398 42.97 -13.18 33.30
C LEU A 398 41.92 -14.18 32.78
N GLY A 399 41.75 -15.33 33.42
CA GLY A 399 40.67 -16.28 33.08
C GLY A 399 39.28 -15.66 33.21
N THR A 400 39.03 -14.90 34.28
CA THR A 400 37.76 -14.17 34.48
C THR A 400 37.54 -13.08 33.43
N VAL A 401 38.60 -12.41 32.96
CA VAL A 401 38.52 -11.48 31.82
C VAL A 401 38.13 -12.23 30.54
N GLY A 402 38.66 -13.43 30.31
CA GLY A 402 38.31 -14.26 29.16
C GLY A 402 36.86 -14.75 29.16
N GLU A 403 36.35 -15.19 30.32
CA GLU A 403 34.93 -15.53 30.50
C GLU A 403 34.01 -14.35 30.16
N TRP A 404 34.25 -13.19 30.78
CA TRP A 404 33.47 -11.99 30.53
C TRP A 404 33.57 -11.54 29.06
N LEU A 405 34.76 -11.64 28.45
CA LEU A 405 34.98 -11.23 27.07
C LEU A 405 34.16 -12.10 26.10
N HIS A 406 34.10 -13.40 26.35
CA HIS A 406 33.25 -14.33 25.62
C HIS A 406 31.75 -14.01 25.79
N GLU A 407 31.26 -13.74 27.01
CA GLU A 407 29.87 -13.32 27.23
C GLU A 407 29.53 -12.00 26.50
N ALA A 408 30.44 -11.02 26.54
CA ALA A 408 30.27 -9.74 25.88
C ALA A 408 30.24 -9.88 24.35
N GLU A 409 31.10 -10.72 23.76
CA GLU A 409 31.02 -11.03 22.33
C GLU A 409 29.73 -11.76 21.95
N GLY A 410 29.25 -12.68 22.80
CA GLY A 410 27.96 -13.36 22.63
C GLY A 410 26.80 -12.37 22.56
N ALA A 411 26.76 -11.39 23.48
CA ALA A 411 25.77 -10.31 23.49
C ALA A 411 25.79 -9.47 22.20
N LEU A 412 26.98 -9.05 21.73
CA LEU A 412 27.14 -8.26 20.51
C LEU A 412 26.80 -9.01 19.21
N ARG A 413 26.92 -10.35 19.22
CA ARG A 413 26.66 -11.21 18.05
C ARG A 413 25.25 -11.83 18.06
N GLN A 414 24.44 -11.60 19.09
CA GLN A 414 23.14 -12.25 19.23
C GLN A 414 22.14 -11.80 18.15
N GLU A 415 21.67 -12.75 17.33
CA GLU A 415 20.54 -12.53 16.43
C GLU A 415 19.22 -12.63 17.20
N ILE A 416 18.39 -11.58 17.15
CA ILE A 416 17.03 -11.62 17.71
C ILE A 416 16.06 -12.18 16.66
N THR A 417 15.41 -13.28 17.02
CA THR A 417 14.31 -13.86 16.24
C THR A 417 13.08 -12.96 16.29
N VAL A 418 12.81 -12.24 15.20
CA VAL A 418 11.60 -11.44 15.03
C VAL A 418 10.38 -12.36 14.88
N GLN A 419 9.34 -12.12 15.68
CA GLN A 419 8.09 -12.89 15.65
C GLN A 419 7.01 -12.12 14.88
N GLN A 420 5.92 -12.78 14.51
CA GLN A 420 4.82 -12.13 13.78
C GLN A 420 4.10 -11.05 14.61
N ALA A 421 4.08 -11.19 15.93
CA ALA A 421 3.50 -10.24 16.86
C ALA A 421 4.57 -9.26 17.36
N HIS A 422 4.32 -7.96 17.17
CA HIS A 422 5.30 -6.90 17.46
C HIS A 422 5.49 -6.66 18.96
N ASP A 423 4.46 -6.88 19.78
CA ASP A 423 4.51 -6.83 21.24
C ASP A 423 5.38 -7.94 21.83
N ILE A 424 5.23 -9.18 21.36
CA ILE A 424 6.09 -10.30 21.81
C ILE A 424 7.54 -10.09 21.36
N THR A 425 7.73 -9.52 20.16
CA THR A 425 9.06 -9.15 19.66
C THR A 425 9.67 -8.04 20.52
N ALA A 426 8.94 -6.96 20.85
CA ALA A 426 9.43 -5.88 21.70
C ALA A 426 9.86 -6.39 23.09
N ASN A 427 9.04 -7.21 23.75
CA ASN A 427 9.38 -7.85 25.03
C ASN A 427 10.64 -8.75 24.93
N THR A 428 10.82 -9.43 23.79
CA THR A 428 12.00 -10.27 23.55
C THR A 428 13.26 -9.42 23.37
N VAL A 429 13.17 -8.29 22.64
CA VAL A 429 14.27 -7.33 22.47
C VAL A 429 14.63 -6.67 23.79
N HIS A 430 13.64 -6.20 24.55
CA HIS A 430 13.82 -5.56 25.85
C HIS A 430 14.60 -6.45 26.82
N ARG A 431 14.20 -7.72 26.97
CA ARG A 431 14.91 -8.68 27.83
C ARG A 431 16.36 -8.92 27.38
N ALA A 432 16.61 -9.00 26.06
CA ALA A 432 17.96 -9.15 25.54
C ALA A 432 18.81 -7.88 25.77
N LEU A 433 18.24 -6.69 25.56
CA LEU A 433 18.90 -5.42 25.81
C LEU A 433 19.35 -5.27 27.26
N GLU A 434 18.48 -5.56 28.23
CA GLU A 434 18.84 -5.45 29.65
C GLU A 434 19.92 -6.46 30.05
N GLN A 435 19.88 -7.69 29.51
CA GLN A 435 20.96 -8.67 29.65
C GLN A 435 22.29 -8.15 29.05
N HIS A 436 22.25 -7.51 27.88
CA HIS A 436 23.44 -6.94 27.24
C HIS A 436 24.01 -5.76 28.03
N LYS A 437 23.14 -4.90 28.59
CA LYS A 437 23.54 -3.79 29.48
C LYS A 437 24.22 -4.30 30.75
N ASP A 438 23.71 -5.38 31.35
CA ASP A 438 24.31 -5.98 32.55
C ASP A 438 25.72 -6.53 32.27
N VAL A 439 25.90 -7.29 31.17
CA VAL A 439 27.22 -7.84 30.77
C VAL A 439 28.20 -6.71 30.42
N LEU A 440 27.78 -5.72 29.62
CA LEU A 440 28.64 -4.64 29.15
C LEU A 440 28.98 -3.62 30.24
N ARG A 441 28.26 -3.59 31.38
CA ARG A 441 28.58 -2.76 32.55
C ARG A 441 29.98 -3.03 33.10
N GLY A 442 30.51 -4.23 32.90
CA GLY A 442 31.87 -4.63 33.32
C GLY A 442 33.00 -4.20 32.37
N LEU A 443 32.72 -3.53 31.24
CA LEU A 443 33.71 -3.26 30.19
C LEU A 443 34.96 -2.53 30.70
N GLU A 444 34.80 -1.40 31.39
CA GLU A 444 35.95 -0.59 31.84
C GLU A 444 36.84 -1.33 32.85
N SER A 445 36.25 -2.10 33.77
CA SER A 445 37.02 -2.81 34.81
C SER A 445 37.83 -3.96 34.22
N HIS A 446 37.23 -4.78 33.36
CA HIS A 446 37.94 -5.89 32.69
C HIS A 446 39.01 -5.35 31.72
N GLN A 447 38.73 -4.26 30.99
CA GLN A 447 39.71 -3.61 30.12
C GLN A 447 40.93 -3.08 30.91
N GLN A 448 40.72 -2.47 32.08
CA GLN A 448 41.81 -2.00 32.95
C GLN A 448 42.63 -3.13 33.59
N ILE A 449 42.01 -4.28 33.88
CA ILE A 449 42.72 -5.49 34.35
C ILE A 449 43.58 -6.05 33.21
N PHE A 450 42.98 -6.22 32.03
CA PHE A 450 43.64 -6.75 30.85
C PHE A 450 44.83 -5.90 30.40
N GLN A 451 44.69 -4.57 30.34
CA GLN A 451 45.77 -3.67 29.91
C GLN A 451 47.03 -3.76 30.80
N ARG A 452 46.88 -4.04 32.10
CA ARG A 452 48.02 -4.28 33.01
C ARG A 452 48.71 -5.59 32.67
N ILE A 453 47.95 -6.68 32.62
CA ILE A 453 48.48 -8.03 32.36
C ILE A 453 49.10 -8.13 30.96
N HIS A 454 48.50 -7.51 29.95
CA HIS A 454 49.03 -7.47 28.58
C HIS A 454 50.38 -6.73 28.50
N LYS A 455 50.61 -5.72 29.34
CA LYS A 455 51.90 -5.03 29.46
C LYS A 455 52.94 -5.89 30.18
N ASP A 456 52.53 -6.56 31.26
CA ASP A 456 53.42 -7.35 32.13
C ASP A 456 53.69 -8.77 31.59
N ARG A 457 52.92 -9.21 30.58
CA ARG A 457 53.00 -10.51 29.86
C ARG A 457 52.94 -11.77 30.76
N SER A 458 52.55 -11.58 32.01
CA SER A 458 52.55 -12.60 33.04
C SER A 458 51.52 -12.26 34.12
N VAL A 459 51.07 -13.28 34.83
CA VAL A 459 50.17 -13.16 35.99
C VAL A 459 50.84 -13.89 37.15
N ASP A 460 51.13 -13.18 38.24
CA ASP A 460 51.87 -13.69 39.40
C ASP A 460 53.17 -14.45 39.05
N GLY A 461 53.86 -14.00 37.99
CA GLY A 461 55.09 -14.59 37.47
C GLY A 461 54.90 -15.78 36.53
N VAL A 462 53.67 -16.25 36.31
CA VAL A 462 53.36 -17.25 35.28
C VAL A 462 53.29 -16.55 33.91
N PRO A 463 54.15 -16.91 32.94
CA PRO A 463 54.11 -16.31 31.61
C PRO A 463 52.87 -16.77 30.83
N VAL A 464 52.22 -15.84 30.13
CA VAL A 464 51.02 -16.11 29.31
C VAL A 464 51.41 -16.20 27.83
N PRO A 465 50.82 -17.11 27.02
CA PRO A 465 51.10 -17.19 25.59
C PRO A 465 50.84 -15.87 24.86
N GLN A 466 51.85 -15.36 24.15
CA GLN A 466 51.76 -14.06 23.47
C GLN A 466 50.67 -14.05 22.38
N ASP A 467 50.47 -15.18 21.68
CA ASP A 467 49.39 -15.33 20.70
C ASP A 467 47.99 -15.19 21.31
N GLN A 468 47.78 -15.67 22.55
CA GLN A 468 46.50 -15.60 23.25
C GLN A 468 46.24 -14.19 23.80
N LEU A 469 47.27 -13.55 24.36
CA LEU A 469 47.17 -12.14 24.75
C LEU A 469 46.83 -11.24 23.55
N GLN A 470 47.35 -11.53 22.36
CA GLN A 470 47.06 -10.75 21.16
C GLN A 470 45.61 -10.97 20.67
N ASP A 471 45.11 -12.21 20.62
CA ASP A 471 43.71 -12.51 20.28
C ASP A 471 42.72 -11.85 21.26
N MET A 472 42.95 -12.01 22.58
CA MET A 472 42.15 -11.34 23.61
C MET A 472 42.17 -9.81 23.45
N ALA A 473 43.29 -9.21 23.03
CA ALA A 473 43.39 -7.78 22.79
C ALA A 473 42.56 -7.32 21.59
N GLU A 474 42.56 -8.09 20.50
CA GLU A 474 41.74 -7.82 19.30
C GLU A 474 40.25 -7.93 19.62
N ARG A 475 39.85 -8.96 20.37
CA ARG A 475 38.46 -9.16 20.84
C ARG A 475 38.03 -8.07 21.83
N MET A 476 38.88 -7.71 22.79
CA MET A 476 38.64 -6.59 23.72
C MET A 476 38.45 -5.26 22.98
N ASN A 477 39.23 -5.02 21.93
CA ASN A 477 39.08 -3.84 21.07
C ASN A 477 37.76 -3.88 20.27
N PHE A 478 37.39 -5.03 19.71
CA PHE A 478 36.09 -5.22 19.05
C PHE A 478 34.92 -4.93 20.01
N VAL A 479 34.92 -5.49 21.23
CA VAL A 479 33.88 -5.22 22.23
C VAL A 479 33.86 -3.74 22.62
N SER A 480 35.03 -3.14 22.89
CA SER A 480 35.15 -1.74 23.29
C SER A 480 34.71 -0.73 22.22
N THR A 481 34.81 -1.09 20.93
CA THR A 481 34.41 -0.22 19.81
C THR A 481 32.98 -0.45 19.33
N SER A 482 32.42 -1.65 19.57
CA SER A 482 31.08 -2.04 19.08
C SER A 482 29.97 -1.90 20.13
N SER A 483 30.30 -1.84 21.42
CA SER A 483 29.34 -1.86 22.52
C SER A 483 28.31 -0.72 22.47
N SER A 484 28.75 0.52 22.27
CA SER A 484 27.89 1.71 22.20
C SER A 484 26.96 1.68 20.98
N VAL A 485 27.48 1.29 19.81
CA VAL A 485 26.69 1.11 18.58
C VAL A 485 25.63 0.04 18.77
N HIS A 486 25.99 -1.10 19.36
CA HIS A 486 25.09 -2.23 19.60
C HIS A 486 23.95 -1.87 20.56
N LEU A 487 24.26 -1.27 21.71
CA LEU A 487 23.25 -0.86 22.68
C LEU A 487 22.27 0.16 22.08
N ALA A 488 22.77 1.17 21.36
CA ALA A 488 21.91 2.16 20.70
C ALA A 488 21.03 1.51 19.61
N ARG A 489 21.58 0.56 18.83
CA ARG A 489 20.82 -0.22 17.82
C ARG A 489 19.71 -1.06 18.48
N MET A 490 19.99 -1.67 19.62
CA MET A 490 19.06 -2.51 20.37
C MET A 490 17.93 -1.66 21.00
N GLU A 491 18.25 -0.50 21.59
CA GLU A 491 17.25 0.46 22.08
C GLU A 491 16.36 1.00 20.97
N PHE A 492 16.92 1.30 19.79
CA PHE A 492 16.12 1.65 18.61
C PHE A 492 15.22 0.48 18.17
N LEU A 493 15.72 -0.76 18.17
CA LEU A 493 14.95 -1.94 17.78
C LEU A 493 13.78 -2.22 18.72
N GLU A 494 13.97 -2.04 20.02
CA GLU A 494 12.91 -2.13 21.04
C GLU A 494 11.82 -1.08 20.79
N ASN A 495 12.19 0.20 20.74
CA ASN A 495 11.24 1.31 20.53
C ASN A 495 10.51 1.19 19.18
N LYS A 496 11.20 0.71 18.14
CA LYS A 496 10.62 0.39 16.84
C LYS A 496 9.49 -0.63 16.97
N HIS A 497 9.70 -1.74 17.68
CA HIS A 497 8.68 -2.76 17.83
C HIS A 497 7.55 -2.34 18.79
N HIS A 498 7.83 -1.56 19.84
CA HIS A 498 6.78 -0.92 20.64
C HIS A 498 5.87 0.00 19.81
N MET A 499 6.45 0.86 18.95
CA MET A 499 5.68 1.71 18.04
C MET A 499 4.85 0.90 17.04
N GLN A 500 5.42 -0.15 16.45
CA GLN A 500 4.68 -1.02 15.53
C GLN A 500 3.52 -1.76 16.22
N ALA A 501 3.72 -2.23 17.46
CA ALA A 501 2.67 -2.87 18.25
C ALA A 501 1.53 -1.88 18.57
N PHE A 502 1.87 -0.66 18.99
CA PHE A 502 0.89 0.41 19.25
C PHE A 502 0.05 0.75 18.02
N LEU A 503 0.68 0.97 16.87
CA LEU A 503 -0.01 1.28 15.61
C LEU A 503 -0.90 0.11 15.15
N SER A 504 -0.42 -1.13 15.28
CA SER A 504 -1.19 -2.34 14.93
C SER A 504 -2.42 -2.52 15.82
N LEU A 505 -2.30 -2.26 17.13
CA LEU A 505 -3.42 -2.28 18.07
C LEU A 505 -4.44 -1.19 17.74
N ALA A 506 -3.98 0.02 17.45
CA ALA A 506 -4.83 1.15 17.09
C ALA A 506 -5.60 0.91 15.78
N GLU A 507 -4.95 0.36 14.75
CA GLU A 507 -5.63 -0.07 13.52
C GLU A 507 -6.68 -1.17 13.77
N SER A 508 -6.37 -2.15 14.64
CA SER A 508 -7.31 -3.21 15.01
C SER A 508 -8.56 -2.64 15.70
N ARG A 509 -8.38 -1.68 16.61
CA ARG A 509 -9.49 -0.96 17.26
C ARG A 509 -10.28 -0.12 16.26
N LEU A 510 -9.62 0.65 15.41
CA LEU A 510 -10.29 1.44 14.36
C LEU A 510 -11.13 0.54 13.44
N LYS A 511 -10.58 -0.59 12.97
CA LYS A 511 -11.30 -1.60 12.17
C LYS A 511 -12.56 -2.13 12.87
N SER A 512 -12.62 -2.14 14.21
CA SER A 512 -13.80 -2.54 14.98
C SER A 512 -14.87 -1.44 15.16
N TRP A 513 -14.57 -0.19 14.82
CA TRP A 513 -15.47 0.96 14.96
C TRP A 513 -16.03 1.51 13.63
N ILE A 514 -15.38 1.17 12.52
CA ILE A 514 -15.79 1.55 11.15
C ILE A 514 -16.61 0.46 10.44
N ILE A 515 -17.16 -0.49 11.20
CA ILE A 515 -18.07 -1.52 10.70
C ILE A 515 -19.49 -0.94 10.53
N LYS A 516 -20.36 -1.70 9.85
CA LYS A 516 -21.82 -1.45 9.87
C LYS A 516 -22.34 -1.58 11.30
N TYR A 517 -23.27 -0.70 11.67
CA TYR A 517 -23.74 -0.55 13.05
C TYR A 517 -24.90 -1.49 13.41
N GLY A 518 -24.95 -1.92 14.67
CA GLY A 518 -26.09 -2.68 15.20
C GLY A 518 -27.23 -1.77 15.68
N HIS A 519 -28.12 -2.33 16.51
CA HIS A 519 -29.10 -1.54 17.27
C HIS A 519 -28.42 -0.51 18.18
N GLN A 520 -29.18 0.52 18.60
CA GLN A 520 -28.73 1.63 19.44
C GLN A 520 -27.79 1.21 20.59
N GLU A 521 -28.20 0.25 21.43
CA GLU A 521 -27.41 -0.26 22.57
C GLU A 521 -25.99 -0.74 22.18
N SER A 522 -25.86 -1.36 21.00
CA SER A 522 -24.57 -1.83 20.48
C SER A 522 -23.68 -0.66 20.01
N VAL A 523 -24.28 0.40 19.48
CA VAL A 523 -23.58 1.63 19.10
C VAL A 523 -23.17 2.44 20.33
N GLU A 524 -24.00 2.48 21.38
CA GLU A 524 -23.66 3.08 22.67
C GLU A 524 -22.49 2.34 23.33
N LEU A 525 -22.49 1.00 23.31
CA LEU A 525 -21.36 0.21 23.78
C LEU A 525 -20.09 0.48 22.95
N MET A 526 -20.23 0.67 21.64
CA MET A 526 -19.10 1.02 20.76
C MET A 526 -18.52 2.40 21.07
N LEU A 527 -19.38 3.41 21.29
CA LEU A 527 -18.98 4.75 21.70
C LEU A 527 -18.30 4.76 23.07
N ASN A 528 -18.82 4.00 24.04
CA ASN A 528 -18.19 3.84 25.35
C ASN A 528 -16.79 3.19 25.24
N ASN A 529 -16.62 2.19 24.39
CA ASN A 529 -15.32 1.58 24.10
C ASN A 529 -14.36 2.57 23.43
N TYR A 530 -14.84 3.37 22.47
CA TYR A 530 -14.07 4.45 21.84
C TYR A 530 -13.60 5.49 22.88
N VAL A 531 -14.51 6.02 23.70
CA VAL A 531 -14.21 7.02 24.75
C VAL A 531 -13.22 6.45 25.76
N SER A 532 -13.37 5.20 26.17
CA SER A 532 -12.41 4.57 27.08
C SER A 532 -11.02 4.44 26.46
N PHE A 533 -10.91 4.00 25.20
CA PHE A 533 -9.62 3.84 24.53
C PHE A 533 -8.95 5.17 24.19
N VAL A 534 -9.69 6.14 23.68
CA VAL A 534 -9.12 7.40 23.19
C VAL A 534 -8.90 8.41 24.32
N GLU A 535 -9.90 8.62 25.18
CA GLU A 535 -9.87 9.66 26.21
C GLU A 535 -9.31 9.14 27.53
N LYS A 536 -9.87 8.07 28.10
CA LYS A 536 -9.45 7.56 29.42
C LYS A 536 -8.06 6.92 29.42
N HIS A 537 -7.65 6.34 28.30
CA HIS A 537 -6.31 5.77 28.14
C HIS A 537 -5.33 6.72 27.44
N HIS A 538 -5.67 8.00 27.24
CA HIS A 538 -4.75 9.03 26.70
C HIS A 538 -4.04 8.61 25.40
N PHE A 539 -4.82 8.20 24.41
CA PHE A 539 -4.31 7.55 23.19
C PHE A 539 -3.32 8.42 22.41
N PHE A 540 -3.60 9.72 22.27
CA PHE A 540 -2.76 10.63 21.49
C PHE A 540 -1.47 10.99 22.24
N GLU A 541 -1.54 11.13 23.57
CA GLU A 541 -0.41 11.39 24.45
C GLU A 541 0.54 10.18 24.52
N ASN A 542 0.00 8.96 24.56
CA ASN A 542 0.79 7.73 24.51
C ASN A 542 1.55 7.58 23.19
N TYR A 543 0.91 7.93 22.06
CA TYR A 543 1.63 7.97 20.78
C TYR A 543 2.81 8.96 20.84
N GLU A 544 2.58 10.17 21.35
CA GLU A 544 3.62 11.20 21.40
C GLU A 544 4.78 10.76 22.30
N ALA A 545 4.50 10.17 23.47
CA ALA A 545 5.52 9.62 24.37
C ALA A 545 6.35 8.51 23.69
N LEU A 546 5.70 7.54 23.02
CA LEU A 546 6.37 6.48 22.28
C LEU A 546 7.17 7.03 21.09
N PHE A 547 6.64 8.02 20.38
CA PHE A 547 7.31 8.64 19.23
C PHE A 547 8.54 9.44 19.64
N GLN A 548 8.51 10.15 20.77
CA GLN A 548 9.68 10.83 21.31
C GLN A 548 10.78 9.84 21.75
N SER A 549 10.42 8.74 22.43
CA SER A 549 11.39 7.68 22.80
C SER A 549 12.01 7.00 21.57
N LEU A 550 11.19 6.69 20.56
CA LEU A 550 11.65 6.17 19.27
C LEU A 550 12.57 7.17 18.55
N LYS A 551 12.25 8.46 18.58
CA LYS A 551 13.07 9.51 17.97
C LYS A 551 14.43 9.63 18.67
N GLN A 552 14.47 9.66 20.00
CA GLN A 552 15.71 9.77 20.78
C GLN A 552 16.63 8.56 20.54
N SER A 553 16.09 7.34 20.58
CA SER A 553 16.86 6.12 20.29
C SER A 553 17.32 6.03 18.83
N ALA A 554 16.51 6.51 17.88
CA ALA A 554 16.90 6.64 16.47
C ALA A 554 18.05 7.64 16.25
N GLU A 555 17.98 8.81 16.89
CA GLU A 555 19.03 9.84 16.84
C GLU A 555 20.32 9.34 17.50
N ALA A 556 20.22 8.66 18.65
CA ALA A 556 21.35 8.04 19.32
C ALA A 556 22.04 6.99 18.42
N TYR A 557 21.28 6.02 17.88
CA TYR A 557 21.84 4.98 17.00
C TYR A 557 22.54 5.58 15.76
N VAL A 558 21.90 6.53 15.07
CA VAL A 558 22.49 7.23 13.92
C VAL A 558 23.74 8.01 14.29
N SER A 559 23.79 8.63 15.47
CA SER A 559 24.94 9.44 15.89
C SER A 559 26.21 8.64 16.17
N VAL A 560 26.07 7.38 16.61
CA VAL A 560 27.19 6.50 16.93
C VAL A 560 27.59 5.63 15.72
N ASP A 561 26.62 5.17 14.92
CA ASP A 561 26.86 4.40 13.68
C ASP A 561 27.19 5.31 12.47
N SER A 562 28.27 6.09 12.61
CA SER A 562 28.78 6.99 11.57
C SER A 562 29.31 6.28 10.31
N SER A 563 29.27 4.94 10.27
CA SER A 563 29.84 4.11 9.21
C SER A 563 28.82 3.60 8.20
N ALA A 564 27.55 3.43 8.61
CA ALA A 564 26.52 2.73 7.83
C ALA A 564 25.47 3.67 7.22
N ASP A 565 25.75 4.19 6.03
CA ASP A 565 24.79 4.96 5.18
C ASP A 565 23.46 4.20 4.97
N GLU A 566 23.52 2.87 4.93
CA GLU A 566 22.35 1.97 4.85
C GLU A 566 21.53 1.91 6.15
N GLY A 567 22.18 2.01 7.32
CA GLY A 567 21.52 2.06 8.62
C GLY A 567 20.73 3.36 8.79
N GLU A 568 21.38 4.51 8.56
CA GLU A 568 20.75 5.82 8.67
C GLU A 568 19.59 6.00 7.67
N THR A 569 19.75 5.55 6.42
CA THR A 569 18.66 5.58 5.43
C THR A 569 17.51 4.64 5.80
N GLY A 570 17.80 3.48 6.41
CA GLY A 570 16.81 2.57 6.98
C GLY A 570 15.98 3.19 8.11
N VAL A 571 16.65 3.82 9.08
CA VAL A 571 16.02 4.55 10.20
C VAL A 571 15.15 5.70 9.67
N ARG A 572 15.70 6.57 8.81
CA ARG A 572 14.94 7.70 8.21
C ARG A 572 13.76 7.26 7.33
N ARG A 573 13.80 6.07 6.74
CA ARG A 573 12.64 5.48 6.05
C ARG A 573 11.57 5.06 7.06
N PHE A 574 11.92 4.28 8.08
CA PHE A 574 10.99 3.82 9.10
C PHE A 574 10.30 4.97 9.85
N MET A 575 11.06 6.01 10.25
CA MET A 575 10.49 7.19 10.91
C MET A 575 9.44 7.92 10.05
N ARG A 576 9.65 7.97 8.71
CA ARG A 576 8.64 8.53 7.78
C ARG A 576 7.42 7.63 7.64
N GLU A 577 7.61 6.30 7.61
CA GLU A 577 6.51 5.34 7.57
C GLU A 577 5.59 5.52 8.80
N VAL A 578 6.17 5.56 10.01
CA VAL A 578 5.44 5.83 11.27
C VAL A 578 4.65 7.14 11.22
N VAL A 579 5.29 8.26 10.83
CA VAL A 579 4.61 9.58 10.75
C VAL A 579 3.49 9.58 9.71
N THR A 580 3.65 8.85 8.60
CA THR A 580 2.64 8.80 7.53
C THR A 580 1.45 7.94 7.95
N GLN A 581 1.70 6.77 8.54
CA GLN A 581 0.69 5.87 9.10
C GLN A 581 -0.11 6.57 10.21
N TRP A 582 0.58 7.25 11.13
CA TRP A 582 -0.08 8.02 12.20
C TRP A 582 -0.98 9.15 11.69
N ARG A 583 -0.60 9.83 10.59
CA ARG A 583 -1.45 10.88 10.00
C ARG A 583 -2.79 10.32 9.55
N SER A 584 -2.82 9.20 8.81
CA SER A 584 -4.10 8.58 8.39
C SER A 584 -4.89 8.09 9.60
N LEU A 585 -4.24 7.24 10.41
CA LEU A 585 -4.84 6.59 11.58
C LEU A 585 -5.44 7.61 12.57
N SER A 586 -4.73 8.69 12.86
CA SER A 586 -5.19 9.71 13.81
C SER A 586 -6.24 10.67 13.23
N MET A 587 -6.39 10.77 11.90
CA MET A 587 -7.56 11.43 11.29
C MET A 587 -8.78 10.52 11.35
N GLU A 588 -8.63 9.25 10.98
CA GLU A 588 -9.71 8.26 10.99
C GLU A 588 -10.26 8.03 12.40
N VAL A 589 -9.40 7.82 13.40
CA VAL A 589 -9.81 7.70 14.82
C VAL A 589 -10.58 8.95 15.28
N ARG A 590 -10.17 10.17 14.90
CA ARG A 590 -10.93 11.38 15.27
C ARG A 590 -12.31 11.47 14.60
N SER A 591 -12.48 10.90 13.40
CA SER A 591 -13.77 10.91 12.70
C SER A 591 -14.79 9.91 13.26
N VAL A 592 -14.34 8.80 13.86
CA VAL A 592 -15.20 7.75 14.43
C VAL A 592 -16.21 8.32 15.42
N ARG A 593 -15.79 9.22 16.32
CA ARG A 593 -16.66 9.81 17.33
C ARG A 593 -17.90 10.47 16.72
N SER A 594 -17.68 11.34 15.72
CA SER A 594 -18.75 12.06 15.04
C SER A 594 -19.74 11.11 14.37
N MET A 595 -19.26 10.02 13.76
CA MET A 595 -20.12 9.03 13.11
C MET A 595 -20.98 8.26 14.13
N LEU A 596 -20.39 7.86 15.27
CA LEU A 596 -21.12 7.17 16.33
C LEU A 596 -22.18 8.08 16.97
N GLU A 597 -21.84 9.34 17.25
CA GLU A 597 -22.78 10.35 17.77
C GLU A 597 -23.91 10.65 16.75
N GLU A 598 -23.61 10.72 15.44
CA GLU A 598 -24.61 10.91 14.38
C GLU A 598 -25.56 9.71 14.24
N VAL A 599 -25.06 8.47 14.36
CA VAL A 599 -25.89 7.25 14.34
C VAL A 599 -26.81 7.19 15.55
N LEU A 600 -26.31 7.51 16.75
CA LEU A 600 -27.13 7.57 17.96
C LEU A 600 -28.21 8.67 17.87
N SER A 601 -27.85 9.86 17.40
CA SER A 601 -28.84 10.94 17.20
C SER A 601 -29.92 10.57 16.17
N ASN A 602 -29.58 9.81 15.12
CA ASN A 602 -30.58 9.28 14.19
C ASN A 602 -31.44 8.16 14.79
N TRP A 603 -30.89 7.31 15.68
CA TRP A 603 -31.68 6.34 16.45
C TRP A 603 -32.69 7.03 17.37
N GLU A 604 -32.26 8.03 18.15
CA GLU A 604 -33.13 8.83 19.01
C GLU A 604 -34.23 9.51 18.20
N ARG A 605 -33.87 10.16 17.08
CA ARG A 605 -34.82 10.85 16.19
C ARG A 605 -35.81 9.86 15.56
N TYR A 606 -35.36 8.70 15.10
CA TYR A 606 -36.22 7.65 14.54
C TYR A 606 -37.19 7.11 15.60
N ALA A 607 -36.69 6.72 16.77
CA ALA A 607 -37.53 6.19 17.86
C ALA A 607 -38.59 7.21 18.32
N ALA A 608 -38.20 8.48 18.51
CA ALA A 608 -39.13 9.53 18.93
C ALA A 608 -40.21 9.83 17.87
N THR A 609 -39.82 9.92 16.58
CA THR A 609 -40.77 10.19 15.49
C THR A 609 -41.67 8.99 15.17
N VAL A 610 -41.18 7.75 15.27
CA VAL A 610 -42.02 6.56 15.17
C VAL A 610 -43.06 6.52 16.28
N ALA A 611 -42.66 6.75 17.54
CA ALA A 611 -43.57 6.70 18.68
C ALA A 611 -44.66 7.78 18.60
N SER A 612 -44.31 9.02 18.25
CA SER A 612 -45.28 10.11 18.12
C SER A 612 -46.23 9.89 16.93
N LEU A 613 -45.70 9.44 15.79
CA LEU A 613 -46.49 9.21 14.57
C LEU A 613 -47.41 8.00 14.72
N GLN A 614 -47.00 6.93 15.42
CA GLN A 614 -47.86 5.78 15.72
C GLN A 614 -49.08 6.18 16.53
N ALA A 615 -48.87 6.88 17.65
CA ALA A 615 -49.97 7.36 18.49
C ALA A 615 -50.92 8.27 17.71
N TRP A 616 -50.39 9.23 16.94
CA TRP A 616 -51.23 10.11 16.13
C TRP A 616 -51.97 9.38 14.99
N LEU A 617 -51.35 8.37 14.36
CA LEU A 617 -52.03 7.57 13.33
C LEU A 617 -53.22 6.80 13.91
N GLU A 618 -53.14 6.32 15.16
CA GLU A 618 -54.24 5.64 15.85
C GLU A 618 -55.38 6.62 16.14
N ASP A 619 -55.09 7.77 16.74
CA ASP A 619 -56.07 8.85 16.97
C ASP A 619 -56.71 9.34 15.66
N ALA A 620 -55.92 9.46 14.58
CA ALA A 620 -56.37 9.92 13.28
C ALA A 620 -57.25 8.89 12.54
N GLU A 621 -56.94 7.62 12.69
CA GLU A 621 -57.77 6.51 12.17
C GLU A 621 -59.13 6.47 12.89
N GLU A 622 -59.20 6.76 14.20
CA GLU A 622 -60.47 6.94 14.91
C GLU A 622 -61.20 8.23 14.48
N ALA A 623 -60.49 9.35 14.36
CA ALA A 623 -61.03 10.65 13.93
C ALA A 623 -61.73 10.60 12.55
N LEU A 624 -61.34 9.67 11.67
CA LEU A 624 -62.03 9.43 10.39
C LEU A 624 -63.51 9.00 10.55
N SER A 625 -63.89 8.41 11.68
CA SER A 625 -65.27 8.02 11.97
C SER A 625 -66.15 9.19 12.44
N GLN A 626 -65.53 10.30 12.86
CA GLN A 626 -66.21 11.42 13.51
C GLN A 626 -66.86 12.41 12.52
N PRO A 627 -67.74 13.32 12.99
CA PRO A 627 -68.33 14.37 12.16
C PRO A 627 -67.30 15.32 11.51
N GLU A 628 -67.70 15.96 10.42
CA GLU A 628 -66.83 16.84 9.61
C GLU A 628 -66.22 18.01 10.40
N THR A 629 -66.97 18.56 11.37
CA THR A 629 -66.48 19.63 12.26
C THR A 629 -65.32 19.17 13.15
N PHE A 630 -65.35 17.92 13.63
CA PHE A 630 -64.26 17.35 14.42
C PHE A 630 -63.02 17.09 13.56
N LYS A 631 -63.22 16.59 12.33
CA LYS A 631 -62.14 16.35 11.35
C LYS A 631 -61.38 17.63 11.00
N GLN A 632 -62.09 18.73 10.78
CA GLN A 632 -61.49 20.03 10.49
C GLN A 632 -60.61 20.54 11.65
N GLU A 633 -61.08 20.41 12.89
CA GLU A 633 -60.30 20.81 14.07
C GLU A 633 -59.08 19.90 14.29
N PHE A 634 -59.25 18.57 14.19
CA PHE A 634 -58.19 17.59 14.41
C PHE A 634 -57.08 17.65 13.33
N PHE A 635 -57.46 17.72 12.05
CA PHE A 635 -56.51 17.75 10.93
C PHE A 635 -55.96 19.14 10.60
N ARG A 636 -56.29 20.20 11.37
CA ARG A 636 -55.70 21.55 11.20
C ARG A 636 -54.17 21.51 11.22
N ASN A 637 -53.59 20.69 12.09
CA ASN A 637 -52.13 20.58 12.25
C ASN A 637 -51.50 19.48 11.35
N LEU A 638 -52.16 19.07 10.26
CA LEU A 638 -51.67 17.97 9.40
C LEU A 638 -50.29 18.25 8.78
N SER A 639 -49.94 19.51 8.54
CA SER A 639 -48.61 19.92 8.05
C SER A 639 -47.48 19.51 8.99
N HIS A 640 -47.65 19.71 10.30
CA HIS A 640 -46.67 19.27 11.31
C HIS A 640 -46.42 17.76 11.25
N TRP A 641 -47.48 16.96 11.04
CA TRP A 641 -47.38 15.52 10.93
C TRP A 641 -46.77 15.06 9.59
N MET A 642 -46.94 15.83 8.51
CA MET A 642 -46.18 15.62 7.27
C MET A 642 -44.68 15.79 7.50
N ASP A 643 -44.27 16.81 8.26
CA ASP A 643 -42.87 17.05 8.63
C ASP A 643 -42.32 15.94 9.55
N GLN A 644 -43.10 15.47 10.53
CA GLN A 644 -42.74 14.33 11.38
C GLN A 644 -42.56 13.04 10.57
N HIS A 645 -43.47 12.74 9.64
CA HIS A 645 -43.36 11.60 8.74
C HIS A 645 -42.14 11.70 7.81
N ALA A 646 -41.80 12.90 7.32
CA ALA A 646 -40.57 13.13 6.56
C ALA A 646 -39.32 12.88 7.41
N ALA A 647 -39.25 13.46 8.62
CA ALA A 647 -38.14 13.29 9.54
C ALA A 647 -37.91 11.83 9.97
N MET A 648 -39.00 11.06 10.20
CA MET A 648 -38.96 9.62 10.44
C MET A 648 -38.31 8.87 9.28
N ASN A 649 -38.73 9.18 8.04
CA ASN A 649 -38.18 8.55 6.84
C ASN A 649 -36.71 8.92 6.63
N ASP A 650 -36.32 10.18 6.84
CA ASP A 650 -34.91 10.60 6.70
C ASP A 650 -34.01 9.90 7.72
N ALA A 651 -34.43 9.83 8.99
CA ALA A 651 -33.70 9.12 10.03
C ALA A 651 -33.62 7.61 9.75
N GLY A 652 -34.75 6.99 9.41
CA GLY A 652 -34.81 5.56 9.11
C GLY A 652 -33.99 5.17 7.88
N ASN A 653 -34.00 5.99 6.81
CA ASN A 653 -33.16 5.76 5.62
C ASN A 653 -31.66 5.91 5.93
N PHE A 654 -31.26 6.89 6.76
CA PHE A 654 -29.88 7.01 7.23
C PHE A 654 -29.44 5.76 8.01
N LEU A 655 -30.28 5.28 8.94
CA LEU A 655 -30.00 4.07 9.71
C LEU A 655 -29.93 2.83 8.81
N ILE A 656 -30.81 2.68 7.83
CA ILE A 656 -30.78 1.61 6.81
C ILE A 656 -29.49 1.62 5.95
N GLU A 657 -28.89 2.79 5.71
CA GLU A 657 -27.63 2.87 4.97
C GLU A 657 -26.40 2.61 5.84
N THR A 658 -26.49 2.82 7.16
CA THR A 658 -25.34 2.80 8.09
C THR A 658 -25.29 1.56 8.97
N CYS A 659 -26.42 0.91 9.22
CA CYS A 659 -26.53 -0.29 10.04
C CYS A 659 -26.24 -1.59 9.26
N ASP A 660 -26.12 -2.70 9.98
CA ASP A 660 -25.97 -4.05 9.42
C ASP A 660 -27.23 -4.54 8.67
N GLU A 661 -27.12 -5.66 7.97
CA GLU A 661 -28.21 -6.19 7.15
C GLU A 661 -29.46 -6.57 7.97
N THR A 662 -29.29 -7.04 9.21
CA THR A 662 -30.42 -7.46 10.05
C THR A 662 -31.22 -6.28 10.53
N VAL A 663 -30.55 -5.28 11.10
CA VAL A 663 -31.14 -4.02 11.56
C VAL A 663 -31.76 -3.26 10.38
N SER A 664 -31.07 -3.25 9.24
CA SER A 664 -31.57 -2.61 8.01
C SER A 664 -32.81 -3.30 7.42
N LEU A 665 -32.99 -4.61 7.64
CA LEU A 665 -34.19 -5.32 7.21
C LEU A 665 -35.38 -4.97 8.10
N ASP A 666 -35.19 -4.98 9.42
CA ASP A 666 -36.22 -4.63 10.40
C ASP A 666 -36.72 -3.19 10.22
N LEU A 667 -35.80 -2.23 10.06
CA LEU A 667 -36.11 -0.83 9.76
C LEU A 667 -36.90 -0.68 8.45
N LYS A 668 -36.52 -1.40 7.38
CA LYS A 668 -37.29 -1.40 6.11
C LYS A 668 -38.70 -1.94 6.31
N GLN A 669 -38.87 -2.99 7.12
CA GLN A 669 -40.18 -3.59 7.39
C GLN A 669 -41.07 -2.66 8.23
N GLN A 670 -40.52 -2.02 9.27
CA GLN A 670 -41.25 -1.02 10.06
C GLN A 670 -41.66 0.20 9.21
N LEU A 671 -40.73 0.79 8.44
CA LEU A 671 -41.03 1.90 7.54
C LEU A 671 -42.09 1.52 6.49
N LEU A 672 -42.04 0.31 5.92
CA LEU A 672 -43.02 -0.15 4.94
C LEU A 672 -44.44 -0.18 5.53
N LEU A 673 -44.59 -0.64 6.77
CA LEU A 673 -45.88 -0.67 7.49
C LEU A 673 -46.37 0.74 7.83
N LEU A 674 -45.50 1.58 8.39
CA LEU A 674 -45.81 2.96 8.79
C LEU A 674 -46.16 3.86 7.60
N ASN A 675 -45.33 3.85 6.56
CA ASN A 675 -45.60 4.59 5.31
C ASN A 675 -46.85 4.04 4.59
N GLY A 676 -47.18 2.75 4.81
CA GLY A 676 -48.44 2.15 4.38
C GLY A 676 -49.65 2.80 5.04
N ARG A 677 -49.73 2.74 6.38
CA ARG A 677 -50.79 3.38 7.18
C ARG A 677 -50.91 4.88 6.85
N TRP A 678 -49.78 5.58 6.88
CA TRP A 678 -49.73 7.02 6.57
C TRP A 678 -50.32 7.35 5.21
N ARG A 679 -49.93 6.64 4.13
CA ARG A 679 -50.44 6.89 2.78
C ARG A 679 -51.95 6.67 2.71
N ASP A 680 -52.44 5.59 3.31
CA ASP A 680 -53.85 5.19 3.22
C ASP A 680 -54.76 6.10 4.06
N LEU A 681 -54.24 6.69 5.15
CA LEU A 681 -54.84 7.80 5.89
C LEU A 681 -54.79 9.10 5.07
N PHE A 682 -53.60 9.50 4.60
CA PHE A 682 -53.34 10.78 3.93
C PHE A 682 -54.20 10.97 2.68
N LEU A 683 -54.45 9.90 1.91
CA LEU A 683 -55.36 9.93 0.76
C LEU A 683 -56.78 10.42 1.11
N LYS A 684 -57.25 10.16 2.34
CA LYS A 684 -58.57 10.57 2.86
C LYS A 684 -58.55 11.99 3.46
N VAL A 685 -57.42 12.43 4.02
CA VAL A 685 -57.32 13.68 4.81
C VAL A 685 -56.55 14.82 4.14
N LYS A 686 -55.93 14.60 2.98
CA LYS A 686 -55.13 15.59 2.22
C LYS A 686 -55.81 16.94 1.96
N GLN A 687 -57.14 16.99 1.97
CA GLN A 687 -57.91 18.22 1.80
C GLN A 687 -57.70 19.22 2.96
N TYR A 688 -57.42 18.73 4.17
CA TYR A 688 -57.17 19.58 5.35
C TYR A 688 -55.75 20.16 5.39
N ALA A 689 -54.81 19.63 4.59
CA ALA A 689 -53.42 20.11 4.55
C ALA A 689 -53.28 21.58 4.10
N HIS A 690 -54.31 22.15 3.47
CA HIS A 690 -54.36 23.55 3.02
C HIS A 690 -55.55 24.29 3.67
N SER A 691 -56.11 23.78 4.77
CA SER A 691 -57.34 24.33 5.37
C SER A 691 -57.21 25.83 5.69
N ASP A 692 -56.11 26.22 6.33
CA ASP A 692 -55.84 27.61 6.73
C ASP A 692 -55.69 28.55 5.52
N GLU A 693 -55.07 28.09 4.43
CA GLU A 693 -54.94 28.87 3.19
C GLU A 693 -56.29 29.06 2.50
N LEU A 694 -57.11 28.00 2.49
CA LEU A 694 -58.44 28.00 1.87
C LEU A 694 -59.42 28.86 2.68
N GLU A 695 -59.31 28.86 4.01
CA GLU A 695 -60.08 29.72 4.89
C GLU A 695 -59.66 31.20 4.81
N LYS A 696 -58.34 31.46 4.72
CA LYS A 696 -57.79 32.79 4.41
C LYS A 696 -58.30 33.29 3.06
N TRP A 697 -58.25 32.46 2.01
CA TRP A 697 -58.75 32.81 0.68
C TRP A 697 -60.25 33.12 0.68
N ARG A 698 -61.07 32.32 1.38
CA ARG A 698 -62.51 32.62 1.58
C ARG A 698 -62.71 33.97 2.27
N LYS A 699 -61.94 34.26 3.32
CA LYS A 699 -62.02 35.52 4.07
C LYS A 699 -61.64 36.73 3.22
N ASP A 700 -60.59 36.61 2.41
CA ASP A 700 -60.14 37.68 1.53
C ASP A 700 -61.06 37.85 0.30
N HIS A 701 -61.63 36.77 -0.23
CA HIS A 701 -62.69 36.82 -1.24
C HIS A 701 -63.95 37.53 -0.71
N LEU A 702 -64.42 37.19 0.50
CA LEU A 702 -65.57 37.85 1.13
C LEU A 702 -65.34 39.35 1.35
N LYS A 703 -64.13 39.76 1.76
CA LYS A 703 -63.74 41.17 1.83
C LYS A 703 -63.80 41.84 0.46
N ALA A 704 -63.21 41.23 -0.57
CA ALA A 704 -63.19 41.78 -1.92
C ALA A 704 -64.60 41.97 -2.50
N VAL A 705 -65.49 40.99 -2.29
CA VAL A 705 -66.92 41.09 -2.66
C VAL A 705 -67.62 42.23 -1.90
N TRP A 706 -67.33 42.39 -0.61
CA TRP A 706 -67.89 43.48 0.19
C TRP A 706 -67.41 44.86 -0.30
N THR A 707 -66.11 45.04 -0.57
CA THR A 707 -65.54 46.28 -1.11
C THR A 707 -66.09 46.60 -2.51
N LEU A 708 -66.23 45.60 -3.39
CA LEU A 708 -66.87 45.80 -4.71
C LEU A 708 -68.33 46.25 -4.58
N LYS A 709 -69.05 45.72 -3.59
CA LYS A 709 -70.44 46.12 -3.33
C LYS A 709 -70.54 47.56 -2.81
N GLU A 710 -69.69 47.96 -1.86
CA GLU A 710 -69.59 49.33 -1.36
C GLU A 710 -69.25 50.33 -2.49
N LEU A 711 -68.34 49.95 -3.39
CA LEU A 711 -67.95 50.75 -4.55
C LEU A 711 -69.11 50.90 -5.55
N LEU A 712 -69.86 49.82 -5.80
CA LEU A 712 -71.06 49.84 -6.66
C LEU A 712 -72.16 50.73 -6.07
N GLU A 713 -72.50 50.57 -4.78
CA GLU A 713 -73.49 51.38 -4.08
C GLU A 713 -73.08 52.87 -4.06
N THR A 714 -71.79 53.17 -3.88
CA THR A 714 -71.25 54.53 -3.94
C THR A 714 -71.34 55.13 -5.35
N ALA A 715 -71.02 54.35 -6.39
CA ALA A 715 -71.10 54.79 -7.78
C ALA A 715 -72.56 55.03 -8.21
N GLU A 716 -73.48 54.14 -7.83
CA GLU A 716 -74.92 54.27 -8.07
C GLU A 716 -75.51 55.48 -7.34
N ALA A 717 -75.10 55.73 -6.09
CA ALA A 717 -75.49 56.92 -5.35
C ALA A 717 -74.99 58.22 -5.99
N LYS A 718 -73.77 58.25 -6.58
CA LYS A 718 -73.26 59.41 -7.32
C LYS A 718 -73.92 59.59 -8.69
N LEU A 719 -74.19 58.51 -9.42
CA LEU A 719 -74.87 58.54 -10.73
C LEU A 719 -76.32 59.07 -10.60
N ASN A 720 -77.01 58.70 -9.52
CA ASN A 720 -78.37 59.14 -9.23
C ASN A 720 -78.44 60.45 -8.43
N ALA A 721 -77.30 61.08 -8.11
CA ALA A 721 -77.28 62.36 -7.40
C ALA A 721 -77.73 63.52 -8.34
N PRO A 722 -78.68 64.38 -7.91
CA PRO A 722 -79.16 65.48 -8.75
C PRO A 722 -78.09 66.56 -8.93
N VAL A 723 -77.57 66.69 -10.14
CA VAL A 723 -76.58 67.73 -10.50
C VAL A 723 -77.28 69.09 -10.67
N GLN A 724 -76.93 70.07 -9.84
CA GLN A 724 -77.37 71.45 -10.09
C GLN A 724 -76.68 72.04 -11.32
N VAL A 725 -77.47 72.54 -12.27
CA VAL A 725 -76.98 73.01 -13.57
C VAL A 725 -76.30 74.38 -13.45
N SER A 726 -75.06 74.36 -12.99
CA SER A 726 -74.11 75.48 -13.08
C SER A 726 -72.78 74.97 -13.65
N VAL A 727 -72.08 75.82 -14.42
CA VAL A 727 -70.82 75.46 -15.09
C VAL A 727 -69.75 74.99 -14.08
N LEU A 728 -69.77 75.53 -12.86
CA LEU A 728 -68.85 75.12 -11.80
C LEU A 728 -69.19 73.72 -11.27
N ALA A 729 -70.46 73.45 -10.94
CA ALA A 729 -70.89 72.18 -10.37
C ALA A 729 -70.72 70.99 -11.34
N VAL A 730 -70.99 71.19 -12.64
CA VAL A 730 -70.78 70.14 -13.66
C VAL A 730 -69.28 69.81 -13.81
N ARG A 731 -68.40 70.82 -13.73
CA ARG A 731 -66.95 70.62 -13.79
C ARG A 731 -66.43 69.87 -12.56
N THR A 732 -66.92 70.20 -11.38
CA THR A 732 -66.57 69.47 -10.14
C THR A 732 -67.05 68.03 -10.21
N PHE A 733 -68.28 67.77 -10.67
CA PHE A 733 -68.81 66.41 -10.84
C PHE A 733 -67.94 65.57 -11.78
N LEU A 734 -67.52 66.11 -12.93
CA LEU A 734 -66.65 65.40 -13.87
C LEU A 734 -65.27 65.06 -13.27
N GLN A 735 -64.63 66.00 -12.56
CA GLN A 735 -63.36 65.72 -11.87
C GLN A 735 -63.52 64.65 -10.76
N ASP A 736 -64.66 64.65 -10.06
CA ASP A 736 -64.95 63.69 -8.99
C ASP A 736 -65.27 62.27 -9.51
N VAL A 737 -65.56 62.14 -10.81
CA VAL A 737 -65.70 60.87 -11.55
C VAL A 737 -64.36 60.40 -12.14
N GLU A 738 -63.54 61.30 -12.69
CA GLU A 738 -62.21 60.97 -13.24
C GLU A 738 -61.18 60.52 -12.19
N VAL A 739 -61.31 60.92 -10.93
CA VAL A 739 -60.28 60.69 -9.89
C VAL A 739 -60.38 59.32 -9.18
N ARG A 740 -61.40 58.48 -9.50
CA ARG A 740 -61.63 57.18 -8.83
C ARG A 740 -61.94 55.98 -9.74
N SER A 741 -61.62 56.08 -11.03
CA SER A 741 -61.45 54.90 -11.92
C SER A 741 -60.02 54.39 -11.86
#